data_AF-A0A6D2JMI8-F1
#
_entry.id   AF-A0A6D2JMI8-F1
#
_cell.length_a   1.000
_cell.length_b   1.000
_cell.length_c   1.000
_cell.angle_alpha   90.00
_cell.angle_beta   90.00
_cell.angle_gamma   90.00
#
_symmetry.space_group_name_H-M   'P 1'
#
loop_
_entity.id
_entity.type
_entity.pdbx_description
1 polymer ?
#
loop_
_entity_poly.entity_id
_entity_poly.type
_entity_poly.pdbx_seq_one_letter_code
_entity_poly.pdbx_strand_id
1 'polypeptide(L)'
;MDRFNSLADDTICQILSSLAIKEAALTSVLSKRWRYLFAFRPNLRLDDDDGVGGGGESFIDFVNSVLGVSGKFPMSNISIKSGKRIDIDDTGHVTRWMTYALEHGVRNLNIDVIAEDVIMVPLEMFTCKTIVELRLSKGFEALIPDDVYLPSLKTLYLDTVYFYNKRYCVLEKLLSACPVLEELTIHSPSWQVPKGCRTVSSSTLKRLTIKVVLFVDFWDLTFDTPNLAYLEYWDLAARKYPVVNLDSLVEAKLDLDLYLNMSNPTNLLIGLRYVEVLELLTVDTWMMFCFFREEIPVFGNLFRLTITVNFPDYDWEFLPLLLEKCPSLHTLVIKGPLHADTRDREYGLSCPVKLLEIYEYEGSNVGELEQLKVFIEKLPYLELVKVLAYATDDKDKSRITKDLLMLPRSSMCNIQIMFCEDALPRLMNHHQTSSSDHSTSASVGIELNADVGLGNNSSSPSVTSGTQAHTEDNPSPSTEPNTQPTSSQTSPTRSSSPSPPLPSLSPPPPSPSPPPPPPSPPPPPPENRHTMTTRAKNNITKPRQRLTLLTTATKHKPHIPSTVNQAMRDPNWRHAMGDEYNAQLRNRTFDLVPPAPNQNIVPTMWIYTLKYLPNGSLDRYKARWVARGFNQQYGLDYAETFSPVVKSLTIRLVLQLAVNHSWQIKQLNVNNAFLHGTLTEEVYVSQPPGFVDRDKPDHVCRLNKALYGLKQAPRAWYQELKSFLCRMGCMNSVADTSVFSYITGNQVIYALVYVDDISHRQQSGTCLCLHCCTRSSILSQRPHRPLLLSWDRSHSYKQRYALDATEIYH
;
A
#
# COMPACT_ATOMS: atom_id res chain seq x y z
N MET A 1 17.86 16.30 15.73
CA MET A 1 17.79 16.21 14.24
C MET A 1 17.46 14.78 13.79
N ASP A 2 16.40 14.60 13.01
CA ASP A 2 15.94 13.30 12.50
C ASP A 2 16.84 12.84 11.33
N ARG A 3 17.85 12.02 11.63
CA ARG A 3 18.90 11.64 10.66
C ARG A 3 18.42 10.69 9.57
N PHE A 4 17.29 10.03 9.76
CA PHE A 4 16.61 9.29 8.69
C PHE A 4 16.17 10.25 7.57
N ASN A 5 15.78 11.50 7.91
CA ASN A 5 15.55 12.57 6.93
C ASN A 5 16.82 13.13 6.28
N SER A 6 18.01 12.55 6.49
CA SER A 6 19.25 12.94 5.81
C SER A 6 19.76 11.89 4.80
N LEU A 7 19.13 10.72 4.74
CA LEU A 7 19.44 9.71 3.71
C LEU A 7 19.07 10.24 2.32
N ALA A 8 19.74 9.76 1.26
CA ALA A 8 19.33 10.06 -0.11
C ALA A 8 18.02 9.31 -0.43
N ASP A 9 17.19 9.87 -1.32
CA ASP A 9 15.92 9.25 -1.69
C ASP A 9 16.13 7.83 -2.25
N ASP A 10 17.17 7.61 -3.05
CA ASP A 10 17.52 6.28 -3.59
C ASP A 10 17.78 5.24 -2.49
N THR A 11 18.49 5.63 -1.43
CA THR A 11 18.76 4.75 -0.29
C THR A 11 17.48 4.43 0.48
N ILE A 12 16.60 5.43 0.65
CA ILE A 12 15.31 5.21 1.31
C ILE A 12 14.44 4.28 0.45
N CYS A 13 14.40 4.49 -0.86
CA CYS A 13 13.66 3.63 -1.79
C CYS A 13 14.16 2.18 -1.75
N GLN A 14 15.48 1.96 -1.69
CA GLN A 14 16.05 0.61 -1.49
C GLN A 14 15.59 -0.01 -0.16
N ILE A 15 15.64 0.74 0.94
CA ILE A 15 15.15 0.26 2.24
C ILE A 15 13.65 -0.09 2.14
N LEU A 16 12.82 0.80 1.61
CA LEU A 16 11.38 0.60 1.49
C LEU A 16 11.02 -0.55 0.53
N SER A 17 11.85 -0.80 -0.49
CA SER A 17 11.66 -1.92 -1.41
C SER A 17 11.78 -3.28 -0.71
N SER A 18 12.54 -3.35 0.39
CA SER A 18 12.71 -4.56 1.22
C SER A 18 11.58 -4.80 2.23
N LEU A 19 10.72 -3.80 2.46
CA LEU A 19 9.60 -3.90 3.40
C LEU A 19 8.31 -4.33 2.70
N ALA A 20 7.36 -4.90 3.44
CA ALA A 20 6.00 -5.08 2.93
C ALA A 20 5.34 -3.72 2.66
N ILE A 21 4.38 -3.63 1.72
CA ILE A 21 3.76 -2.34 1.37
C ILE A 21 3.11 -1.64 2.58
N LYS A 22 2.48 -2.41 3.47
CA LYS A 22 1.88 -1.88 4.72
C LYS A 22 2.93 -1.30 5.64
N GLU A 23 4.06 -1.98 5.80
CA GLU A 23 5.18 -1.52 6.64
C GLU A 23 5.87 -0.30 6.04
N ALA A 24 6.08 -0.29 4.72
CA ALA A 24 6.60 0.85 4.00
C ALA A 24 5.67 2.06 4.14
N ALA A 25 4.36 1.88 4.01
CA ALA A 25 3.37 2.93 4.22
C ALA A 25 3.36 3.41 5.68
N LEU A 26 3.57 2.55 6.68
CA LEU A 26 3.71 2.96 8.08
C LEU A 26 4.91 3.91 8.30
N THR A 27 5.94 3.86 7.47
CA THR A 27 7.04 4.84 7.55
C THR A 27 6.61 6.28 7.22
N SER A 28 5.44 6.46 6.60
CA SER A 28 4.87 7.79 6.28
C SER A 28 4.68 8.68 7.50
N VAL A 29 4.49 8.10 8.70
CA VAL A 29 4.28 8.85 9.94
C VAL A 29 5.58 9.34 10.58
N LEU A 30 6.74 8.88 10.08
CA LEU A 30 8.05 9.23 10.65
C LEU A 30 8.34 10.73 10.48
N SER A 31 8.04 11.29 9.31
CA SER A 31 8.18 12.73 9.07
C SER A 31 7.42 13.16 7.81
N LYS A 32 7.26 14.48 7.62
CA LYS A 32 6.70 15.04 6.39
C LYS A 32 7.44 14.60 5.12
N ARG A 33 8.75 14.31 5.22
CA ARG A 33 9.55 13.83 4.09
C ARG A 33 9.19 12.39 3.71
N TRP A 34 8.87 11.55 4.70
CA TRP A 34 8.60 10.12 4.49
C TRP A 34 7.18 9.83 4.02
N ARG A 35 6.28 10.83 4.11
CA ARG A 35 4.84 10.69 3.86
C ARG A 35 4.49 9.87 2.61
N TYR A 36 5.23 10.07 1.51
CA TYR A 36 4.98 9.42 0.23
C TYR A 36 6.17 8.60 -0.29
N LEU A 37 7.21 8.36 0.52
CA LEU A 37 8.40 7.66 0.02
C LEU A 37 8.12 6.19 -0.33
N PHE A 38 7.06 5.60 0.24
CA PHE A 38 6.62 4.25 -0.12
C PHE A 38 6.11 4.16 -1.57
N ALA A 39 5.74 5.29 -2.18
CA ALA A 39 5.28 5.37 -3.57
C ALA A 39 6.38 5.02 -4.58
N PHE A 40 7.65 5.18 -4.22
CA PHE A 40 8.79 4.86 -5.08
C PHE A 40 9.14 3.37 -5.13
N ARG A 41 8.33 2.50 -4.50
CA ARG A 41 8.55 1.05 -4.55
C ARG A 41 8.24 0.53 -5.95
N PRO A 42 8.99 -0.46 -6.46
CA PRO A 42 8.73 -1.04 -7.77
C PRO A 42 7.39 -1.79 -7.84
N ASN A 43 6.83 -2.15 -6.69
CA ASN A 43 5.57 -2.87 -6.54
C ASN A 43 4.60 -2.05 -5.69
N LEU A 44 3.69 -1.33 -6.34
CA LEU A 44 2.69 -0.51 -5.69
C LEU A 44 1.33 -1.23 -5.72
N ARG A 45 0.78 -1.50 -4.54
CA ARG A 45 -0.56 -2.07 -4.37
C ARG A 45 -1.37 -1.14 -3.47
N LEU A 46 -2.45 -0.58 -4.01
CA LEU A 46 -3.36 0.33 -3.32
C LEU A 46 -4.75 -0.31 -3.34
N ASP A 47 -5.37 -0.42 -2.17
CA ASP A 47 -6.64 -1.11 -1.97
C ASP A 47 -7.50 -0.35 -0.94
N ASP A 48 -8.80 -0.26 -1.18
CA ASP A 48 -9.82 0.40 -0.34
C ASP A 48 -10.81 -0.61 0.26
N ASP A 49 -10.31 -1.77 0.71
CA ASP A 49 -11.13 -2.89 1.21
C ASP A 49 -11.49 -2.80 2.71
N ASP A 50 -11.10 -1.72 3.40
CA ASP A 50 -11.46 -1.54 4.81
C ASP A 50 -12.79 -0.79 4.92
N GLY A 51 -13.87 -1.50 5.29
CA GLY A 51 -15.17 -0.95 5.74
C GLY A 51 -15.11 -0.02 6.96
N VAL A 52 -13.94 0.52 7.29
CA VAL A 52 -13.74 1.58 8.24
C VAL A 52 -13.95 2.90 7.51
N GLY A 53 -15.20 3.38 7.52
CA GLY A 53 -15.57 4.73 7.13
C GLY A 53 -14.86 5.77 7.98
N GLY A 54 -13.60 6.05 7.67
CA GLY A 54 -12.80 7.12 8.23
C GLY A 54 -12.85 8.32 7.29
N GLY A 55 -13.80 9.24 7.51
CA GLY A 55 -13.88 10.49 6.76
C GLY A 55 -12.59 11.29 6.89
N GLY A 56 -11.88 11.51 5.77
CA GLY A 56 -10.64 12.28 5.77
C GLY A 56 -10.12 12.68 4.39
N GLU A 57 -9.89 11.73 3.49
CA GLU A 57 -9.47 11.93 2.09
C GLU A 57 -10.18 10.89 1.21
N SER A 58 -10.62 11.28 0.00
CA SER A 58 -11.15 10.30 -0.95
C SER A 58 -10.03 9.34 -1.37
N PHE A 59 -10.36 8.08 -1.65
CA PHE A 59 -9.37 7.12 -2.17
C PHE A 59 -8.72 7.64 -3.46
N ILE A 60 -9.49 8.34 -4.30
CA ILE A 60 -9.04 9.00 -5.52
C ILE A 60 -7.93 10.03 -5.23
N ASP A 61 -8.15 10.94 -4.28
CA ASP A 61 -7.17 11.96 -3.89
C ASP A 61 -5.89 11.33 -3.35
N PHE A 62 -6.03 10.25 -2.59
CA PHE A 62 -4.91 9.49 -2.07
C PHE A 62 -4.08 8.87 -3.20
N VAL A 63 -4.71 8.16 -4.15
CA VAL A 63 -4.03 7.56 -5.30
C VAL A 63 -3.36 8.64 -6.16
N ASN A 64 -4.05 9.73 -6.47
CA ASN A 64 -3.51 10.88 -7.20
C ASN A 64 -2.27 11.46 -6.50
N SER A 65 -2.33 11.62 -5.18
CA SER A 65 -1.21 12.11 -4.38
C SER A 65 -0.02 11.16 -4.39
N VAL A 66 -0.26 9.85 -4.32
CA VAL A 66 0.79 8.82 -4.36
C VAL A 66 1.48 8.80 -5.72
N LEU A 67 0.72 8.73 -6.82
CA LEU A 67 1.26 8.68 -8.18
C LEU A 67 1.91 10.02 -8.59
N GLY A 68 1.39 11.15 -8.09
CA GLY A 68 1.99 12.47 -8.33
C GLY A 68 3.37 12.65 -7.68
N VAL A 69 3.69 11.88 -6.64
CA VAL A 69 4.97 11.98 -5.92
C VAL A 69 6.02 10.98 -6.41
N SER A 70 5.63 9.82 -6.97
CA SER A 70 6.56 8.76 -7.36
C SER A 70 7.57 9.13 -8.46
N GLY A 71 7.43 10.30 -9.10
CA GLY A 71 8.43 10.85 -10.02
C GLY A 71 8.81 9.86 -11.14
N LYS A 72 10.02 9.95 -11.68
CA LYS A 72 10.52 9.06 -12.76
C LYS A 72 11.11 7.73 -12.26
N PHE A 73 10.78 7.28 -11.06
CA PHE A 73 11.34 6.03 -10.57
C PHE A 73 10.74 4.84 -11.35
N PRO A 74 11.56 3.86 -11.75
CA PRO A 74 11.08 2.74 -12.54
C PRO A 74 10.19 1.85 -11.68
N MET A 75 8.87 1.91 -11.94
CA MET A 75 7.89 1.01 -11.34
C MET A 75 7.68 -0.20 -12.25
N SER A 76 7.67 -1.39 -11.68
CA SER A 76 7.37 -2.61 -12.43
C SER A 76 5.88 -2.90 -12.39
N ASN A 77 5.24 -2.76 -11.24
CA ASN A 77 3.90 -3.29 -11.00
C ASN A 77 3.03 -2.26 -10.26
N ILE A 78 1.87 -1.96 -10.83
CA ILE A 78 0.84 -1.10 -10.22
C ILE A 78 -0.46 -1.91 -10.15
N SER A 79 -1.01 -2.02 -8.94
CA SER A 79 -2.34 -2.56 -8.69
C SER A 79 -3.15 -1.56 -7.90
N ILE A 80 -4.29 -1.14 -8.42
CA ILE A 80 -5.21 -0.22 -7.76
C ILE A 80 -6.57 -0.92 -7.69
N LYS A 81 -7.09 -1.07 -6.48
CA LYS A 81 -8.38 -1.70 -6.19
C LYS A 81 -9.25 -0.77 -5.37
N SER A 82 -10.51 -0.61 -5.75
CA SER A 82 -11.49 0.15 -4.97
C SER A 82 -12.81 -0.62 -4.88
N GLY A 83 -13.21 -0.98 -3.66
CA GLY A 83 -14.55 -1.53 -3.39
C GLY A 83 -15.66 -0.47 -3.40
N LYS A 84 -15.30 0.83 -3.31
CA LYS A 84 -16.25 1.94 -3.40
C LYS A 84 -16.49 2.35 -4.85
N ARG A 85 -17.73 2.77 -5.14
CA ARG A 85 -18.09 3.38 -6.42
C ARG A 85 -17.36 4.71 -6.60
N ILE A 86 -16.80 4.90 -7.78
CA ILE A 86 -16.17 6.13 -8.25
C ILE A 86 -17.25 6.99 -8.91
N ASP A 87 -17.36 8.23 -8.46
CA ASP A 87 -18.30 9.22 -9.00
C ASP A 87 -17.97 9.58 -10.46
N ILE A 88 -18.97 10.03 -11.21
CA ILE A 88 -18.84 10.40 -12.64
C ILE A 88 -17.69 11.39 -12.86
N ASP A 89 -17.59 12.40 -12.01
CA ASP A 89 -16.58 13.46 -12.09
C ASP A 89 -15.14 12.94 -11.85
N ASP A 90 -15.00 11.75 -11.24
CA ASP A 90 -13.72 11.17 -10.88
C ASP A 90 -13.19 10.11 -11.88
N THR A 91 -14.01 9.69 -12.85
CA THR A 91 -13.62 8.69 -13.88
C THR A 91 -12.35 9.10 -14.64
N GLY A 92 -12.19 10.39 -14.94
CA GLY A 92 -11.00 10.93 -15.62
C GLY A 92 -9.71 10.77 -14.82
N HIS A 93 -9.77 10.63 -13.48
CA HIS A 93 -8.60 10.31 -12.68
C HIS A 93 -8.08 8.90 -12.95
N VAL A 94 -8.99 7.93 -13.12
CA VAL A 94 -8.61 6.55 -13.42
C VAL A 94 -7.93 6.46 -14.79
N THR A 95 -8.43 7.18 -15.79
CA THR A 95 -7.77 7.30 -17.10
C THR A 95 -6.35 7.85 -16.97
N ARG A 96 -6.15 8.88 -16.14
CA ARG A 96 -4.81 9.44 -15.86
C ARG A 96 -3.88 8.44 -15.17
N TRP A 97 -4.40 7.55 -14.32
CA TRP A 97 -3.57 6.50 -13.69
C TRP A 97 -3.03 5.52 -14.73
N MET A 98 -3.84 5.16 -15.73
CA MET A 98 -3.39 4.35 -16.87
C MET A 98 -2.30 5.06 -17.66
N THR A 99 -2.53 6.33 -18.03
CA THR A 99 -1.53 7.15 -18.74
C THR A 99 -0.23 7.24 -17.94
N TYR A 100 -0.32 7.44 -16.63
CA TYR A 100 0.84 7.46 -15.73
C TYR A 100 1.63 6.15 -15.79
N ALA A 101 0.96 5.00 -15.74
CA ALA A 101 1.61 3.70 -15.83
C ALA A 101 2.36 3.51 -17.17
N LEU A 102 1.78 3.99 -18.27
CA LEU A 102 2.40 3.95 -19.60
C LEU A 102 3.66 4.81 -19.67
N GLU A 103 3.60 6.06 -19.18
CA GLU A 103 4.75 6.98 -19.18
C GLU A 103 5.94 6.46 -18.35
N HIS A 104 5.69 5.59 -17.38
CA HIS A 104 6.71 5.05 -16.47
C HIS A 104 7.16 3.63 -16.83
N GLY A 105 6.70 3.09 -17.96
CA GLY A 105 7.15 1.80 -18.48
C GLY A 105 6.77 0.61 -17.58
N VAL A 106 5.61 0.69 -16.94
CA VAL A 106 5.07 -0.37 -16.07
C VAL A 106 4.93 -1.67 -16.87
N ARG A 107 5.21 -2.80 -16.20
CA ARG A 107 5.09 -4.15 -16.75
C ARG A 107 3.76 -4.80 -16.39
N ASN A 108 3.32 -4.68 -15.15
CA ASN A 108 2.05 -5.28 -14.71
C ASN A 108 1.12 -4.18 -14.21
N LEU A 109 -0.02 -4.02 -14.89
CA LEU A 109 -1.05 -3.04 -14.55
C LEU A 109 -2.35 -3.77 -14.23
N ASN A 110 -2.86 -3.55 -13.02
CA ASN A 110 -4.15 -4.05 -12.58
C ASN A 110 -4.98 -2.89 -12.04
N ILE A 111 -6.10 -2.59 -12.68
CA ILE A 111 -7.05 -1.58 -12.21
C ILE A 111 -8.40 -2.25 -12.02
N ASP A 112 -8.82 -2.30 -10.77
CA ASP A 112 -10.04 -2.96 -10.33
C ASP A 112 -10.92 -1.95 -9.58
N VAL A 113 -11.80 -1.27 -10.30
CA VAL A 113 -12.62 -0.19 -9.75
C VAL A 113 -14.06 -0.34 -10.23
N ILE A 114 -15.00 0.19 -9.45
CA ILE A 114 -16.41 0.27 -9.84
C ILE A 114 -16.71 1.75 -10.07
N ALA A 115 -17.21 2.13 -11.23
CA ALA A 115 -17.58 3.52 -11.53
C ALA A 115 -19.07 3.65 -11.83
N GLU A 116 -19.63 4.83 -11.54
CA GLU A 116 -21.01 5.17 -11.91
C GLU A 116 -21.18 5.45 -13.41
N ASP A 117 -20.10 5.88 -14.06
CA ASP A 117 -20.03 6.12 -15.50
C ASP A 117 -18.79 5.44 -16.11
N VAL A 118 -18.69 5.49 -17.42
CA VAL A 118 -17.71 4.76 -18.20
C VAL A 118 -16.31 5.37 -18.10
N ILE A 119 -15.32 4.51 -17.86
CA ILE A 119 -13.91 4.89 -17.81
C ILE A 119 -13.26 4.62 -19.16
N MET A 120 -12.85 5.67 -19.85
CA MET A 120 -12.16 5.55 -21.13
C MET A 120 -10.74 5.01 -20.94
N VAL A 121 -10.43 3.96 -21.69
CA VAL A 121 -9.10 3.39 -21.83
C VAL A 121 -8.27 4.22 -22.82
N PRO A 122 -7.06 4.70 -22.45
CA PRO A 122 -6.17 5.41 -23.37
C PRO A 122 -5.77 4.57 -24.58
N LEU A 123 -5.74 5.17 -25.77
CA LEU A 123 -5.34 4.49 -27.01
C LEU A 123 -3.89 4.01 -26.96
N GLU A 124 -3.03 4.77 -26.29
CA GLU A 124 -1.60 4.48 -26.08
C GLU A 124 -1.40 3.18 -25.30
N MET A 125 -2.41 2.74 -24.54
CA MET A 125 -2.33 1.47 -23.83
C MET A 125 -2.25 0.29 -24.79
N PHE A 126 -2.83 0.41 -25.98
CA PHE A 126 -2.86 -0.61 -27.04
C PHE A 126 -1.61 -0.60 -27.95
N THR A 127 -0.71 0.37 -27.77
CA THR A 127 0.58 0.43 -28.48
C THR A 127 1.77 0.31 -27.51
N CYS A 128 1.49 -0.02 -26.26
CA CYS A 128 2.48 -0.14 -25.20
C CYS A 128 3.42 -1.34 -25.40
N LYS A 129 4.72 -1.09 -25.33
CA LYS A 129 5.75 -2.13 -25.50
C LYS A 129 6.23 -2.74 -24.19
N THR A 130 5.88 -2.17 -23.04
CA THR A 130 6.42 -2.58 -21.73
C THR A 130 5.46 -3.47 -20.95
N ILE A 131 4.15 -3.34 -21.16
CA ILE A 131 3.14 -4.09 -20.43
C ILE A 131 3.23 -5.58 -20.81
N VAL A 132 3.37 -6.42 -19.78
CA VAL A 132 3.41 -7.87 -19.82
C VAL A 132 2.10 -8.46 -19.27
N GLU A 133 1.51 -7.82 -18.28
CA GLU A 133 0.22 -8.21 -17.69
C GLU A 133 -0.70 -6.99 -17.59
N LEU A 134 -1.88 -7.10 -18.20
CA LEU A 134 -2.93 -6.08 -18.15
C LEU A 134 -4.21 -6.68 -17.60
N ARG A 135 -4.73 -6.08 -16.53
CA ARG A 135 -6.03 -6.44 -15.95
C ARG A 135 -6.89 -5.20 -15.78
N LEU A 136 -8.07 -5.22 -16.40
CA LEU A 136 -9.10 -4.20 -16.27
C LEU A 136 -10.39 -4.87 -15.80
N SER A 137 -11.01 -4.34 -14.75
CA SER A 137 -12.31 -4.82 -14.27
C SER A 137 -13.48 -4.05 -14.91
N LYS A 138 -14.64 -4.00 -14.23
CA LYS A 138 -15.90 -3.53 -14.82
C LYS A 138 -15.93 -2.01 -14.98
N GLY A 139 -16.64 -1.54 -16.00
CA GLY A 139 -16.88 -0.10 -16.20
C GLY A 139 -15.85 0.61 -17.08
N PHE A 140 -14.97 -0.14 -17.74
CA PHE A 140 -14.05 0.42 -18.74
C PHE A 140 -14.62 0.33 -20.15
N GLU A 141 -14.22 1.27 -20.98
CA GLU A 141 -14.54 1.30 -22.39
C GLU A 141 -13.31 1.62 -23.23
N ALA A 142 -13.15 0.87 -24.31
CA ALA A 142 -11.96 0.89 -25.13
C ALA A 142 -12.29 1.02 -26.62
N LEU A 143 -11.50 1.85 -27.29
CA LEU A 143 -11.42 1.90 -28.74
C LEU A 143 -10.08 1.28 -29.16
N ILE A 144 -10.13 0.23 -29.99
CA ILE A 144 -8.90 -0.37 -30.52
C ILE A 144 -8.43 0.47 -31.71
N PRO A 145 -7.21 1.04 -31.67
CA PRO A 145 -6.66 1.76 -32.80
C PRO A 145 -6.18 0.81 -33.91
N ASP A 146 -6.08 1.30 -35.14
CA ASP A 146 -5.72 0.46 -36.30
C ASP A 146 -4.29 -0.11 -36.20
N ASP A 147 -3.39 0.62 -35.54
CA ASP A 147 -1.97 0.32 -35.31
C ASP A 147 -1.69 -0.39 -33.97
N VAL A 148 -2.72 -0.98 -33.34
CA VAL A 148 -2.58 -1.80 -32.12
C VAL A 148 -1.45 -2.83 -32.25
N TYR A 149 -0.54 -2.83 -31.27
CA TYR A 149 0.58 -3.75 -31.23
C TYR A 149 1.15 -3.83 -29.80
N LEU A 150 1.03 -5.00 -29.17
CA LEU A 150 1.38 -5.26 -27.77
C LEU A 150 2.42 -6.39 -27.70
N PRO A 151 3.69 -6.12 -28.05
CA PRO A 151 4.71 -7.15 -28.28
C PRO A 151 5.15 -7.92 -27.04
N SER A 152 4.89 -7.38 -25.84
CA SER A 152 5.35 -7.96 -24.56
C SER A 152 4.21 -8.60 -23.76
N LEU A 153 2.95 -8.43 -24.19
CA LEU A 153 1.79 -8.82 -23.40
C LEU A 153 1.62 -10.34 -23.39
N LYS A 154 1.73 -10.93 -22.19
CA LYS A 154 1.58 -12.37 -21.94
C LYS A 154 0.25 -12.71 -21.29
N THR A 155 -0.29 -11.82 -20.48
CA THR A 155 -1.54 -12.03 -19.74
C THR A 155 -2.47 -10.85 -19.94
N LEU A 156 -3.67 -11.12 -20.44
CA LEU A 156 -4.73 -10.13 -20.62
C LEU A 156 -5.98 -10.56 -19.86
N TYR A 157 -6.46 -9.72 -18.95
CA TYR A 157 -7.72 -9.91 -18.23
C TYR A 157 -8.64 -8.73 -18.45
N LEU A 158 -9.84 -9.02 -18.98
CA LEU A 158 -10.88 -8.06 -19.28
C LEU A 158 -12.17 -8.55 -18.65
N ASP A 159 -12.68 -7.86 -17.63
CA ASP A 159 -13.98 -8.15 -17.05
C ASP A 159 -14.95 -7.01 -17.34
N THR A 160 -15.97 -7.27 -18.16
CA THR A 160 -17.02 -6.32 -18.50
C THR A 160 -16.46 -5.03 -19.10
N VAL A 161 -15.45 -5.16 -19.97
CA VAL A 161 -14.88 -4.04 -20.74
C VAL A 161 -15.64 -3.90 -22.05
N TYR A 162 -16.21 -2.72 -22.29
CA TYR A 162 -16.96 -2.43 -23.51
C TYR A 162 -16.01 -1.98 -24.63
N PHE A 163 -16.25 -2.48 -25.85
CA PHE A 163 -15.47 -2.08 -27.02
C PHE A 163 -16.36 -1.45 -28.09
N TYR A 164 -16.08 -0.21 -28.46
CA TYR A 164 -16.75 0.42 -29.60
C TYR A 164 -16.05 0.07 -30.90
N ASN A 165 -16.55 -0.95 -31.60
CA ASN A 165 -16.11 -1.20 -32.96
C ASN A 165 -17.22 -1.82 -33.81
N LYS A 166 -17.52 -1.20 -34.95
CA LYS A 166 -18.51 -1.71 -35.92
C LYS A 166 -17.86 -2.28 -37.19
N ARG A 167 -16.53 -2.24 -37.30
CA ARG A 167 -15.78 -2.56 -38.54
C ARG A 167 -15.18 -3.97 -38.53
N TYR A 168 -14.79 -4.49 -37.37
CA TYR A 168 -14.10 -5.78 -37.28
C TYR A 168 -14.33 -6.48 -35.93
N CYS A 169 -13.95 -7.77 -35.88
CA CYS A 169 -13.94 -8.54 -34.64
C CYS A 169 -12.81 -8.07 -33.72
N VAL A 170 -13.19 -7.43 -32.60
CA VAL A 170 -12.28 -6.88 -31.58
C VAL A 170 -11.30 -7.94 -31.08
N LEU A 171 -11.79 -9.16 -30.81
CA LEU A 171 -11.00 -10.24 -30.26
C LEU A 171 -9.90 -10.71 -31.22
N GLU A 172 -10.26 -10.91 -32.49
CA GLU A 172 -9.31 -11.31 -33.54
C GLU A 172 -8.23 -10.24 -33.75
N LYS A 173 -8.61 -8.96 -33.74
CA LYS A 173 -7.66 -7.85 -33.85
C LYS A 173 -6.72 -7.78 -32.64
N LEU A 174 -7.21 -7.99 -31.41
CA LEU A 174 -6.37 -8.03 -30.21
C LEU A 174 -5.40 -9.21 -30.25
N LEU A 175 -5.87 -10.42 -30.55
CA LEU A 175 -5.04 -11.62 -30.60
C LEU A 175 -3.93 -11.50 -31.65
N SER A 176 -4.25 -11.02 -32.85
CA SER A 176 -3.25 -10.78 -33.91
C SER A 176 -2.22 -9.70 -33.55
N ALA A 177 -2.57 -8.77 -32.65
CA ALA A 177 -1.67 -7.73 -32.17
C ALA A 177 -0.82 -8.12 -30.95
N CYS A 178 -1.08 -9.28 -30.33
CA CYS A 178 -0.39 -9.76 -29.13
C CYS A 178 0.38 -11.06 -29.44
N PRO A 179 1.56 -10.99 -30.09
CA PRO A 179 2.26 -12.16 -30.64
C PRO A 179 2.85 -13.11 -29.58
N VAL A 180 2.83 -12.75 -28.30
CA VAL A 180 3.38 -13.55 -27.19
C VAL A 180 2.34 -13.84 -26.10
N LEU A 181 1.06 -13.63 -26.39
CA LEU A 181 -0.02 -13.81 -25.41
C LEU A 181 -0.15 -15.28 -25.02
N GLU A 182 -0.02 -15.58 -23.73
CA GLU A 182 -0.10 -16.93 -23.17
C GLU A 182 -1.42 -17.17 -22.42
N GLU A 183 -2.03 -16.12 -21.88
CA GLU A 183 -3.26 -16.18 -21.08
C GLU A 183 -4.26 -15.09 -21.44
N LEU A 184 -5.51 -15.49 -21.67
CA LEU A 184 -6.62 -14.61 -21.98
C LEU A 184 -7.84 -14.88 -21.09
N THR A 185 -8.07 -13.92 -20.21
CA THR A 185 -9.21 -13.57 -19.38
C THR A 185 -10.34 -12.76 -20.01
N ILE A 186 -11.51 -13.29 -20.37
CA ILE A 186 -12.63 -12.42 -20.78
C ILE A 186 -13.92 -12.78 -20.07
N HIS A 187 -14.43 -11.83 -19.27
CA HIS A 187 -15.81 -11.83 -18.79
C HIS A 187 -16.57 -10.70 -19.50
N SER A 188 -17.77 -10.92 -20.03
CA SER A 188 -18.50 -9.88 -20.77
C SER A 188 -20.02 -9.96 -20.60
N PRO A 189 -20.71 -8.82 -20.46
CA PRO A 189 -22.15 -8.72 -20.68
C PRO A 189 -22.55 -8.10 -22.03
N SER A 190 -21.65 -7.53 -22.87
CA SER A 190 -22.01 -7.18 -24.26
C SER A 190 -20.80 -6.96 -25.18
N TRP A 191 -20.67 -7.81 -26.19
CA TRP A 191 -19.89 -7.52 -27.39
C TRP A 191 -20.88 -6.99 -28.43
N GLN A 192 -21.27 -5.72 -28.31
CA GLN A 192 -22.15 -5.10 -29.31
C GLN A 192 -21.38 -4.84 -30.61
N VAL A 193 -21.22 -5.87 -31.45
CA VAL A 193 -20.79 -5.70 -32.84
C VAL A 193 -21.83 -6.31 -33.77
N PRO A 194 -22.27 -5.58 -34.82
CA PRO A 194 -23.16 -6.11 -35.82
C PRO A 194 -22.38 -7.04 -36.75
N LYS A 195 -22.83 -8.31 -36.84
CA LYS A 195 -22.42 -9.36 -37.79
C LYS A 195 -21.10 -10.08 -37.49
N GLY A 196 -21.26 -11.32 -37.02
CA GLY A 196 -20.66 -12.50 -37.65
C GLY A 196 -19.27 -12.92 -37.18
N CYS A 197 -19.23 -14.06 -36.48
CA CYS A 197 -18.05 -14.84 -36.10
C CYS A 197 -17.12 -14.20 -35.05
N ARG A 198 -17.02 -14.82 -33.87
CA ARG A 198 -15.91 -14.60 -32.94
C ARG A 198 -14.80 -15.57 -33.32
N THR A 199 -13.66 -15.07 -33.76
CA THR A 199 -12.50 -15.91 -34.10
C THR A 199 -11.46 -15.79 -32.99
N VAL A 200 -11.17 -16.91 -32.34
CA VAL A 200 -10.06 -17.05 -31.40
C VAL A 200 -8.94 -17.81 -32.11
N SER A 201 -8.01 -17.10 -32.74
CA SER A 201 -6.85 -17.71 -33.40
C SER A 201 -5.57 -17.21 -32.74
N SER A 202 -4.78 -18.12 -32.19
CA SER A 202 -3.48 -17.81 -31.56
C SER A 202 -2.65 -19.08 -31.37
N SER A 203 -1.40 -19.06 -31.86
CA SER A 203 -0.45 -20.14 -31.65
C SER A 203 0.30 -20.05 -30.32
N THR A 204 0.23 -18.93 -29.60
CA THR A 204 0.95 -18.76 -28.32
C THR A 204 0.06 -18.96 -27.09
N LEU A 205 -1.25 -18.88 -27.27
CA LEU A 205 -2.23 -18.94 -26.19
C LEU A 205 -2.26 -20.34 -25.56
N LYS A 206 -2.05 -20.40 -24.25
CA LYS A 206 -2.05 -21.63 -23.44
C LYS A 206 -3.26 -21.74 -22.54
N ARG A 207 -3.82 -20.61 -22.12
CA ARG A 207 -5.00 -20.57 -21.24
C ARG A 207 -6.01 -19.56 -21.74
N LEU A 208 -7.25 -20.00 -21.88
CA LEU A 208 -8.37 -19.20 -22.32
C LEU A 208 -9.53 -19.38 -21.36
N THR A 209 -10.09 -18.27 -20.88
CA THR A 209 -11.37 -18.28 -20.20
C THR A 209 -12.31 -17.22 -20.76
N ILE A 210 -13.50 -17.67 -21.14
CA ILE A 210 -14.58 -16.89 -21.73
C ILE A 210 -15.79 -17.09 -20.82
N LYS A 211 -16.30 -16.02 -20.21
CA LYS A 211 -17.55 -16.01 -19.43
C LYS A 211 -18.47 -14.92 -19.95
N VAL A 212 -19.53 -15.30 -20.63
CA VAL A 212 -20.46 -14.38 -21.27
C VAL A 212 -21.86 -14.68 -20.77
N VAL A 213 -22.52 -13.66 -20.23
CA VAL A 213 -23.84 -13.80 -19.63
C VAL A 213 -24.77 -12.82 -20.35
N LEU A 214 -25.68 -13.38 -21.15
CA LEU A 214 -26.85 -12.76 -21.82
C LEU A 214 -26.59 -12.03 -23.15
N PHE A 215 -27.17 -12.52 -24.26
CA PHE A 215 -27.93 -11.81 -25.32
C PHE A 215 -28.44 -12.83 -26.38
N VAL A 216 -29.56 -12.52 -27.04
CA VAL A 216 -30.42 -13.42 -27.87
C VAL A 216 -29.83 -13.74 -29.27
N ASP A 217 -28.60 -13.33 -29.56
CA ASP A 217 -28.01 -13.41 -30.89
C ASP A 217 -27.08 -14.63 -31.02
N PHE A 218 -27.36 -15.48 -32.00
CA PHE A 218 -26.59 -16.71 -32.26
C PHE A 218 -25.49 -16.46 -33.29
N TRP A 219 -24.24 -16.60 -32.87
CA TRP A 219 -23.04 -16.36 -33.68
C TRP A 219 -22.26 -17.65 -33.94
N ASP A 220 -21.42 -17.65 -34.98
CA ASP A 220 -20.39 -18.67 -35.15
C ASP A 220 -19.19 -18.37 -34.25
N LEU A 221 -18.50 -19.40 -33.76
CA LEU A 221 -17.31 -19.27 -32.91
C LEU A 221 -16.21 -20.21 -33.43
N THR A 222 -15.04 -19.65 -33.73
CA THR A 222 -13.88 -20.41 -34.18
C THR A 222 -12.82 -20.48 -33.09
N PHE A 223 -12.30 -21.68 -32.84
CA PHE A 223 -11.09 -21.90 -32.04
C PHE A 223 -9.99 -22.40 -32.95
N ASP A 224 -8.95 -21.61 -33.15
CA ASP A 224 -7.72 -21.99 -33.84
C ASP A 224 -6.50 -21.73 -32.95
N THR A 225 -6.41 -22.55 -31.89
CA THR A 225 -5.43 -22.38 -30.81
C THR A 225 -4.76 -23.72 -30.50
N PRO A 226 -3.84 -24.20 -31.36
CA PRO A 226 -3.29 -25.56 -31.28
C PRO A 226 -2.50 -25.83 -30.00
N ASN A 227 -1.96 -24.79 -29.35
CA ASN A 227 -1.16 -24.89 -28.12
C ASN A 227 -1.96 -24.58 -26.84
N LEU A 228 -3.29 -24.48 -26.94
CA LEU A 228 -4.15 -24.22 -25.79
C LEU A 228 -4.20 -25.46 -24.90
N ALA A 229 -3.83 -25.32 -23.62
CA ALA A 229 -3.82 -26.40 -22.64
C ALA A 229 -5.02 -26.34 -21.68
N TYR A 230 -5.58 -25.15 -21.45
CA TYR A 230 -6.75 -24.94 -20.59
C TYR A 230 -7.80 -24.08 -21.27
N LEU A 231 -9.05 -24.55 -21.23
CA LEU A 231 -10.24 -23.84 -21.70
C LEU A 231 -11.30 -23.81 -20.60
N GLU A 232 -11.80 -22.62 -20.27
CA GLU A 232 -13.04 -22.46 -19.51
C GLU A 232 -14.00 -21.61 -20.32
N TYR A 233 -15.14 -22.18 -20.69
CA TYR A 233 -16.07 -21.59 -21.64
C TYR A 233 -17.49 -21.61 -21.06
N TRP A 234 -17.94 -20.43 -20.67
CA TRP A 234 -19.29 -20.14 -20.19
C TRP A 234 -19.96 -19.15 -21.14
N ASP A 235 -20.98 -19.59 -21.88
CA ASP A 235 -21.76 -18.77 -22.82
C ASP A 235 -23.00 -19.54 -23.31
N LEU A 236 -23.79 -18.93 -24.18
CA LEU A 236 -24.69 -19.63 -25.08
C LEU A 236 -23.89 -20.45 -26.11
N ALA A 237 -24.26 -21.71 -26.32
CA ALA A 237 -23.65 -22.54 -27.36
C ALA A 237 -23.75 -21.85 -28.73
N ALA A 238 -22.63 -21.70 -29.41
CA ALA A 238 -22.56 -21.01 -30.69
C ALA A 238 -23.42 -21.71 -31.77
N ARG A 239 -23.84 -20.91 -32.77
CA ARG A 239 -24.61 -21.39 -33.92
C ARG A 239 -23.89 -22.50 -34.67
N LYS A 240 -22.60 -22.31 -34.88
CA LYS A 240 -21.67 -23.29 -35.46
C LYS A 240 -20.28 -23.03 -34.90
N TYR A 241 -19.45 -24.07 -34.94
CA TYR A 241 -18.01 -23.96 -34.70
C TYR A 241 -17.25 -24.35 -35.98
N PRO A 242 -17.03 -23.41 -36.94
CA PRO A 242 -16.51 -23.75 -38.27
C PRO A 242 -15.12 -24.40 -38.22
N VAL A 243 -14.25 -23.92 -37.33
CA VAL A 243 -12.91 -24.46 -37.09
C VAL A 243 -12.71 -24.62 -35.59
N VAL A 244 -12.27 -25.81 -35.18
CA VAL A 244 -11.93 -26.14 -33.79
C VAL A 244 -10.62 -26.92 -33.79
N ASN A 245 -9.52 -26.20 -33.57
CA ASN A 245 -8.17 -26.72 -33.42
C ASN A 245 -7.74 -26.51 -31.97
N LEU A 246 -7.87 -27.59 -31.19
CA LEU A 246 -7.66 -27.66 -29.74
C LEU A 246 -6.81 -28.89 -29.39
N ASP A 247 -5.88 -29.28 -30.28
CA ASP A 247 -5.18 -30.58 -30.20
C ASP A 247 -4.33 -30.76 -28.94
N SER A 248 -3.85 -29.67 -28.32
CA SER A 248 -3.09 -29.71 -27.07
C SER A 248 -3.93 -29.52 -25.79
N LEU A 249 -5.26 -29.50 -25.90
CA LEU A 249 -6.15 -29.20 -24.77
C LEU A 249 -6.12 -30.32 -23.73
N VAL A 250 -5.78 -29.98 -22.49
CA VAL A 250 -5.66 -30.91 -21.36
C VAL A 250 -6.87 -30.80 -20.44
N GLU A 251 -7.28 -29.57 -20.11
CA GLU A 251 -8.40 -29.30 -19.20
C GLU A 251 -9.45 -28.42 -19.88
N ALA A 252 -10.71 -28.85 -19.81
CA ALA A 252 -11.86 -28.11 -20.30
C ALA A 252 -12.96 -28.00 -19.24
N LYS A 253 -13.46 -26.79 -19.02
CA LYS A 253 -14.63 -26.50 -18.19
C LYS A 253 -15.69 -25.82 -19.04
N LEU A 254 -16.86 -26.41 -19.11
CA LEU A 254 -17.94 -25.95 -19.99
C LEU A 254 -19.18 -25.64 -19.17
N ASP A 255 -19.74 -24.46 -19.43
CA ASP A 255 -21.04 -24.00 -18.95
C ASP A 255 -21.81 -23.38 -20.13
N LEU A 256 -22.44 -24.25 -20.92
CA LEU A 256 -23.07 -23.91 -22.17
C LEU A 256 -24.59 -24.09 -22.12
N ASP A 257 -25.30 -22.99 -22.31
CA ASP A 257 -26.74 -23.01 -22.52
C ASP A 257 -27.03 -23.43 -23.96
N LEU A 258 -27.97 -24.36 -24.17
CA LEU A 258 -28.32 -24.88 -25.49
C LEU A 258 -29.68 -24.41 -25.97
N TYR A 259 -29.72 -23.92 -27.21
CA TYR A 259 -30.96 -23.77 -27.96
C TYR A 259 -30.92 -24.70 -29.17
N LEU A 260 -31.65 -25.81 -29.08
CA LEU A 260 -31.59 -26.96 -29.99
C LEU A 260 -31.81 -26.63 -31.48
N ASN A 261 -32.55 -25.57 -31.78
CA ASN A 261 -32.83 -25.16 -33.16
C ASN A 261 -31.82 -24.14 -33.73
N MET A 262 -30.92 -23.63 -32.89
CA MET A 262 -30.04 -22.51 -33.27
C MET A 262 -28.57 -22.75 -32.97
N SER A 263 -28.22 -23.79 -32.20
CA SER A 263 -26.86 -24.10 -31.77
C SER A 263 -26.39 -25.42 -32.36
N ASN A 264 -25.13 -25.52 -32.78
CA ASN A 264 -24.52 -26.76 -33.26
C ASN A 264 -23.11 -26.91 -32.67
N PRO A 265 -22.94 -27.68 -31.59
CA PRO A 265 -21.68 -27.88 -30.90
C PRO A 265 -20.86 -29.07 -31.42
N THR A 266 -21.27 -29.77 -32.49
CA THR A 266 -20.61 -30.97 -33.01
C THR A 266 -19.09 -30.80 -33.14
N ASN A 267 -18.63 -29.74 -33.80
CA ASN A 267 -17.20 -29.51 -33.98
C ASN A 267 -16.48 -29.14 -32.67
N LEU A 268 -17.17 -28.48 -31.74
CA LEU A 268 -16.62 -28.21 -30.40
C LEU A 268 -16.40 -29.54 -29.68
N LEU A 269 -17.42 -30.41 -29.63
CA LEU A 269 -17.35 -31.74 -29.00
C LEU A 269 -16.18 -32.54 -29.57
N ILE A 270 -16.07 -32.60 -30.90
CA ILE A 270 -14.99 -33.27 -31.61
C ILE A 270 -13.60 -32.71 -31.24
N GLY A 271 -13.49 -31.40 -31.01
CA GLY A 271 -12.26 -30.73 -30.59
C GLY A 271 -11.82 -31.08 -29.17
N LEU A 272 -12.74 -31.53 -28.30
CA LEU A 272 -12.43 -31.92 -26.92
C LEU A 272 -11.86 -33.35 -26.79
N ARG A 273 -11.66 -34.07 -27.89
CA ARG A 273 -11.32 -35.52 -27.87
C ARG A 273 -10.05 -35.88 -27.08
N TYR A 274 -9.10 -34.95 -26.90
CA TYR A 274 -7.80 -35.20 -26.27
C TYR A 274 -7.71 -34.78 -24.80
N VAL A 275 -8.77 -34.17 -24.25
CA VAL A 275 -8.76 -33.66 -22.87
C VAL A 275 -8.55 -34.79 -21.84
N GLU A 276 -7.80 -34.49 -20.79
CA GLU A 276 -7.58 -35.36 -19.64
C GLU A 276 -8.57 -35.07 -18.50
N VAL A 277 -9.02 -33.81 -18.40
CA VAL A 277 -9.99 -33.35 -17.40
C VAL A 277 -11.12 -32.58 -18.10
N LEU A 278 -12.36 -33.03 -17.89
CA LEU A 278 -13.55 -32.39 -18.42
C LEU A 278 -14.54 -32.09 -17.28
N GLU A 279 -14.94 -30.84 -17.12
CA GLU A 279 -15.99 -30.44 -16.19
C GLU A 279 -17.19 -29.84 -16.95
N LEU A 280 -18.36 -30.45 -16.74
CA LEU A 280 -19.65 -30.02 -17.29
C LEU A 280 -20.44 -29.37 -16.16
N LEU A 281 -20.44 -28.03 -16.14
CA LEU A 281 -20.79 -27.24 -14.97
C LEU A 281 -22.30 -27.06 -14.77
N THR A 282 -23.10 -27.23 -15.82
CA THR A 282 -24.56 -27.10 -15.80
C THR A 282 -25.26 -28.27 -16.48
N VAL A 283 -26.54 -28.45 -16.14
CA VAL A 283 -27.40 -29.49 -16.71
C VAL A 283 -27.55 -29.31 -18.22
N ASP A 284 -27.68 -28.07 -18.71
CA ASP A 284 -27.77 -27.79 -20.15
C ASP A 284 -26.51 -28.24 -20.90
N THR A 285 -25.32 -27.96 -20.34
CA THR A 285 -24.05 -28.45 -20.89
C THR A 285 -24.01 -29.97 -20.98
N TRP A 286 -24.48 -30.65 -19.94
CA TRP A 286 -24.57 -32.10 -19.91
C TRP A 286 -25.56 -32.62 -20.98
N MET A 287 -26.74 -31.99 -21.09
CA MET A 287 -27.75 -32.33 -22.09
C MET A 287 -27.26 -32.19 -23.53
N MET A 288 -26.23 -31.36 -23.77
CA MET A 288 -25.57 -31.26 -25.08
C MET A 288 -25.16 -32.62 -25.62
N PHE A 289 -24.54 -33.43 -24.76
CA PHE A 289 -24.07 -34.75 -25.14
C PHE A 289 -25.26 -35.69 -25.43
N CYS A 290 -26.40 -35.47 -24.77
CA CYS A 290 -27.62 -36.23 -25.04
C CYS A 290 -28.17 -35.98 -26.45
N PHE A 291 -28.26 -34.71 -26.85
CA PHE A 291 -28.84 -34.33 -28.15
C PHE A 291 -27.91 -34.59 -29.33
N PHE A 292 -26.59 -34.52 -29.13
CA PHE A 292 -25.55 -34.70 -30.16
C PHE A 292 -24.76 -36.00 -29.95
N ARG A 293 -25.45 -37.08 -29.57
CA ARG A 293 -24.84 -38.35 -29.16
C ARG A 293 -24.04 -39.06 -30.26
N GLU A 294 -24.42 -38.88 -31.52
CA GLU A 294 -23.78 -39.55 -32.67
C GLU A 294 -22.42 -38.89 -32.99
N GLU A 295 -22.28 -37.63 -32.57
CA GLU A 295 -21.14 -36.77 -32.83
C GLU A 295 -20.12 -36.75 -31.67
N ILE A 296 -20.42 -37.41 -30.54
CA ILE A 296 -19.49 -37.49 -29.41
C ILE A 296 -18.24 -38.29 -29.82
N PRO A 297 -17.03 -37.70 -29.72
CA PRO A 297 -15.80 -38.42 -30.01
C PRO A 297 -15.50 -39.45 -28.91
N VAL A 298 -14.60 -40.39 -29.22
CA VAL A 298 -13.99 -41.21 -28.17
C VAL A 298 -12.98 -40.36 -27.42
N PHE A 299 -13.17 -40.21 -26.11
CA PHE A 299 -12.28 -39.50 -25.20
C PHE A 299 -11.16 -40.43 -24.71
N GLY A 300 -10.16 -40.65 -25.56
CA GLY A 300 -9.09 -41.63 -25.30
C GLY A 300 -8.21 -41.31 -24.08
N ASN A 301 -8.07 -40.02 -23.72
CA ASN A 301 -7.19 -39.57 -22.64
C ASN A 301 -7.93 -39.12 -21.39
N LEU A 302 -9.27 -39.03 -21.43
CA LEU A 302 -10.05 -38.47 -20.35
C LEU A 302 -9.93 -39.33 -19.10
N PHE A 303 -9.27 -38.78 -18.08
CA PHE A 303 -8.99 -39.43 -16.80
C PHE A 303 -9.99 -39.01 -15.72
N ARG A 304 -10.46 -37.76 -15.77
CA ARG A 304 -11.42 -37.20 -14.80
C ARG A 304 -12.57 -36.48 -15.48
N LEU A 305 -13.79 -36.93 -15.21
CA LEU A 305 -15.04 -36.31 -15.65
C LEU A 305 -15.80 -35.75 -14.45
N THR A 306 -16.18 -34.48 -14.49
CA THR A 306 -17.08 -33.86 -13.50
C THR A 306 -18.38 -33.46 -14.15
N ILE A 307 -19.50 -33.78 -13.51
CA ILE A 307 -20.85 -33.43 -13.95
C ILE A 307 -21.60 -32.75 -12.81
N THR A 308 -22.32 -31.68 -13.11
CA THR A 308 -23.21 -31.01 -12.15
C THR A 308 -24.66 -31.37 -12.44
N VAL A 309 -25.41 -31.79 -11.43
CA VAL A 309 -26.83 -32.16 -11.47
C VAL A 309 -27.63 -31.22 -10.56
N ASN A 310 -28.57 -30.45 -11.10
CA ASN A 310 -29.31 -29.43 -10.34
C ASN A 310 -30.82 -29.69 -10.24
N PHE A 311 -31.37 -30.61 -11.03
CA PHE A 311 -32.82 -30.84 -11.10
C PHE A 311 -33.16 -32.34 -11.21
N PRO A 312 -34.15 -32.83 -10.46
CA PRO A 312 -34.50 -34.26 -10.37
C PRO A 312 -35.19 -34.82 -11.64
N ASP A 313 -35.59 -33.96 -12.58
CA ASP A 313 -36.36 -34.36 -13.78
C ASP A 313 -35.47 -34.75 -14.98
N TYR A 314 -34.15 -34.61 -14.87
CA TYR A 314 -33.24 -34.90 -15.98
C TYR A 314 -32.67 -36.30 -15.91
N ASP A 315 -32.86 -37.03 -16.99
CA ASP A 315 -32.67 -38.47 -17.05
C ASP A 315 -31.19 -38.89 -17.07
N TRP A 316 -30.82 -39.87 -16.23
CA TRP A 316 -29.49 -40.49 -16.21
C TRP A 316 -29.17 -41.31 -17.48
N GLU A 317 -30.09 -41.33 -18.44
CA GLU A 317 -30.06 -42.07 -19.71
C GLU A 317 -28.74 -41.99 -20.48
N PHE A 318 -28.08 -40.85 -20.42
CA PHE A 318 -26.93 -40.58 -21.28
C PHE A 318 -25.59 -40.73 -20.57
N LEU A 319 -25.60 -40.90 -19.24
CA LEU A 319 -24.37 -41.16 -18.51
C LEU A 319 -23.70 -42.47 -18.97
N PRO A 320 -24.41 -43.60 -19.14
CA PRO A 320 -23.84 -44.81 -19.73
C PRO A 320 -23.21 -44.59 -21.12
N LEU A 321 -23.90 -43.86 -22.00
CA LEU A 321 -23.44 -43.55 -23.36
C LEU A 321 -22.14 -42.74 -23.35
N LEU A 322 -22.06 -41.72 -22.51
CA LEU A 322 -20.85 -40.91 -22.38
C LEU A 322 -19.70 -41.72 -21.78
N LEU A 323 -19.97 -42.53 -20.74
CA LEU A 323 -18.96 -43.39 -20.11
C LEU A 323 -18.39 -44.43 -21.09
N GLU A 324 -19.21 -44.98 -21.99
CA GLU A 324 -18.75 -45.89 -23.05
C GLU A 324 -17.73 -45.21 -23.99
N LYS A 325 -17.85 -43.89 -24.19
CA LYS A 325 -16.92 -43.09 -24.98
C LYS A 325 -15.65 -42.71 -24.22
N CYS A 326 -15.49 -43.09 -22.95
CA CYS A 326 -14.36 -42.68 -22.10
C CYS A 326 -13.54 -43.90 -21.61
N PRO A 327 -12.78 -44.59 -22.49
CA PRO A 327 -12.09 -45.84 -22.18
C PRO A 327 -10.92 -45.73 -21.17
N SER A 328 -10.50 -44.52 -20.82
CA SER A 328 -9.42 -44.26 -19.85
C SER A 328 -9.90 -43.60 -18.56
N LEU A 329 -11.22 -43.45 -18.38
CA LEU A 329 -11.81 -42.71 -17.27
C LEU A 329 -11.55 -43.40 -15.93
N HIS A 330 -10.87 -42.70 -15.02
CA HIS A 330 -10.56 -43.22 -13.70
C HIS A 330 -11.48 -42.63 -12.63
N THR A 331 -11.71 -41.32 -12.70
CA THR A 331 -12.45 -40.56 -11.71
C THR A 331 -13.73 -39.97 -12.31
N LEU A 332 -14.87 -40.33 -11.73
CA LEU A 332 -16.16 -39.68 -12.00
C LEU A 332 -16.54 -38.83 -10.79
N VAL A 333 -16.83 -37.55 -11.01
CA VAL A 333 -17.28 -36.62 -9.97
C VAL A 333 -18.69 -36.14 -10.31
N ILE A 334 -19.60 -36.29 -9.36
CA ILE A 334 -20.98 -35.83 -9.45
C ILE A 334 -21.18 -34.73 -8.40
N LYS A 335 -21.58 -33.54 -8.84
CA LYS A 335 -21.89 -32.39 -7.97
C LYS A 335 -23.39 -32.12 -7.98
N GLY A 336 -24.00 -32.05 -6.80
CA GLY A 336 -25.43 -31.77 -6.63
C GLY A 336 -26.24 -32.99 -6.18
N PRO A 337 -27.53 -32.81 -5.85
CA PRO A 337 -28.35 -33.85 -5.26
C PRO A 337 -28.54 -35.01 -6.23
N LEU A 338 -28.42 -36.24 -5.73
CA LEU A 338 -28.74 -37.43 -6.52
C LEU A 338 -30.27 -37.58 -6.61
N HIS A 339 -30.77 -38.14 -7.71
CA HIS A 339 -32.18 -38.52 -7.84
C HIS A 339 -32.27 -39.95 -8.34
N ALA A 340 -33.29 -40.68 -7.87
CA ALA A 340 -33.47 -42.08 -8.24
C ALA A 340 -33.78 -42.21 -9.74
N ASP A 341 -32.93 -42.94 -10.45
CA ASP A 341 -33.31 -43.53 -11.72
C ASP A 341 -34.19 -44.76 -11.47
N THR A 342 -35.44 -44.70 -11.94
CA THR A 342 -36.40 -45.81 -11.82
C THR A 342 -36.30 -46.81 -12.98
N ARG A 343 -35.38 -46.59 -13.92
CA ARG A 343 -35.17 -47.45 -15.09
C ARG A 343 -33.92 -48.31 -14.91
N ASP A 344 -34.02 -49.58 -15.32
CA ASP A 344 -32.86 -50.48 -15.35
C ASP A 344 -31.94 -50.06 -16.50
N ARG A 345 -30.79 -49.48 -16.15
CA ARG A 345 -29.79 -49.02 -17.11
C ARG A 345 -28.52 -49.85 -16.97
N GLU A 346 -27.98 -50.26 -18.12
CA GLU A 346 -26.67 -50.87 -18.19
C GLU A 346 -25.63 -49.77 -18.38
N TYR A 347 -24.90 -49.46 -17.30
CA TYR A 347 -23.63 -48.78 -17.41
C TYR A 347 -22.66 -49.80 -18.01
N GLY A 348 -22.25 -49.60 -19.27
CA GLY A 348 -21.57 -50.62 -20.07
C GLY A 348 -20.49 -51.38 -19.29
N LEU A 349 -20.42 -52.71 -19.51
CA LEU A 349 -19.50 -53.65 -18.84
C LEU A 349 -18.00 -53.28 -18.94
N SER A 350 -17.67 -52.29 -19.76
CA SER A 350 -16.32 -51.77 -20.04
C SER A 350 -15.95 -50.48 -19.29
N CYS A 351 -16.85 -49.90 -18.47
CA CYS A 351 -16.61 -48.61 -17.81
C CYS A 351 -15.44 -48.67 -16.81
N PRO A 352 -14.29 -47.99 -17.05
CA PRO A 352 -13.05 -48.14 -16.27
C PRO A 352 -13.02 -47.35 -14.95
N VAL A 353 -14.14 -46.75 -14.53
CA VAL A 353 -14.21 -45.88 -13.35
C VAL A 353 -13.83 -46.64 -12.09
N LYS A 354 -12.81 -46.14 -11.39
CA LYS A 354 -12.30 -46.69 -10.12
C LYS A 354 -12.64 -45.81 -8.92
N LEU A 355 -12.76 -44.50 -9.13
CA LEU A 355 -13.08 -43.52 -8.11
C LEU A 355 -14.37 -42.78 -8.48
N LEU A 356 -15.36 -42.86 -7.60
CA LEU A 356 -16.58 -42.06 -7.66
C LEU A 356 -16.56 -41.04 -6.53
N GLU A 357 -16.66 -39.75 -6.84
CA GLU A 357 -16.80 -38.67 -5.86
C GLU A 357 -18.18 -38.03 -5.99
N ILE A 358 -18.91 -37.96 -4.89
CA ILE A 358 -20.24 -37.36 -4.81
C ILE A 358 -20.16 -36.16 -3.88
N TYR A 359 -20.50 -35.00 -4.41
CA TYR A 359 -20.58 -33.75 -3.68
C TYR A 359 -22.05 -33.38 -3.48
N GLU A 360 -22.35 -32.83 -2.30
CA GLU A 360 -23.69 -32.34 -1.94
C GLU A 360 -24.73 -33.44 -1.66
N TYR A 361 -24.30 -34.58 -1.11
CA TYR A 361 -25.20 -35.66 -0.71
C TYR A 361 -26.01 -35.27 0.54
N GLU A 362 -27.33 -35.17 0.45
CA GLU A 362 -28.17 -34.80 1.60
C GLU A 362 -28.61 -36.02 2.43
N GLY A 363 -28.74 -37.18 1.80
CA GLY A 363 -29.24 -38.42 2.43
C GLY A 363 -30.65 -38.30 3.00
N SER A 364 -31.40 -37.29 2.55
CA SER A 364 -32.77 -36.97 3.00
C SER A 364 -33.84 -37.65 2.15
N ASN A 365 -33.48 -38.05 0.92
CA ASN A 365 -34.38 -38.67 -0.05
C ASN A 365 -33.96 -40.12 -0.33
N VAL A 366 -34.93 -41.05 -0.30
CA VAL A 366 -34.75 -42.47 -0.67
C VAL A 366 -34.12 -42.60 -2.06
N GLY A 367 -34.41 -41.65 -2.95
CA GLY A 367 -33.87 -41.66 -4.31
C GLY A 367 -32.35 -41.51 -4.40
N GLU A 368 -31.71 -40.73 -3.51
CA GLU A 368 -30.25 -40.55 -3.52
C GLU A 368 -29.52 -41.85 -3.18
N LEU A 369 -30.03 -42.55 -2.16
CA LEU A 369 -29.45 -43.81 -1.69
C LEU A 369 -29.62 -44.92 -2.73
N GLU A 370 -30.80 -45.03 -3.35
CA GLU A 370 -31.03 -46.00 -4.43
C GLU A 370 -30.17 -45.68 -5.66
N GLN A 371 -30.01 -44.41 -6.03
CA GLN A 371 -29.13 -44.06 -7.15
C GLN A 371 -27.67 -44.41 -6.88
N LEU A 372 -27.18 -44.13 -5.66
CA LEU A 372 -25.82 -44.51 -5.27
C LEU A 372 -25.63 -46.03 -5.26
N LYS A 373 -26.64 -46.77 -4.80
CA LYS A 373 -26.65 -48.24 -4.88
C LYS A 373 -26.53 -48.72 -6.33
N VAL A 374 -27.28 -48.12 -7.26
CA VAL A 374 -27.19 -48.43 -8.69
C VAL A 374 -25.76 -48.21 -9.22
N PHE A 375 -25.09 -47.10 -8.86
CA PHE A 375 -23.70 -46.87 -9.27
C PHE A 375 -22.74 -47.93 -8.72
N ILE A 376 -22.88 -48.31 -7.45
CA ILE A 376 -22.01 -49.31 -6.82
C ILE A 376 -22.22 -50.70 -7.45
N GLU A 377 -23.47 -51.05 -7.77
CA GLU A 377 -23.80 -52.34 -8.38
C GLU A 377 -23.41 -52.42 -9.86
N LYS A 378 -23.55 -51.31 -10.60
CA LYS A 378 -23.38 -51.29 -12.06
C LYS A 378 -22.00 -50.81 -12.53
N LEU A 379 -21.14 -50.26 -11.67
CA LEU A 379 -19.75 -49.90 -11.99
C LEU A 379 -18.78 -50.99 -11.51
N PRO A 380 -18.36 -51.94 -12.37
CA PRO A 380 -17.71 -53.18 -11.93
C PRO A 380 -16.28 -52.99 -11.40
N TYR A 381 -15.59 -51.90 -11.75
CA TYR A 381 -14.19 -51.63 -11.37
C TYR A 381 -14.05 -50.61 -10.24
N LEU A 382 -15.15 -50.26 -9.58
CA LEU A 382 -15.16 -49.25 -8.53
C LEU A 382 -14.35 -49.74 -7.31
N GLU A 383 -13.31 -48.99 -6.95
CA GLU A 383 -12.41 -49.26 -5.83
C GLU A 383 -12.72 -48.33 -4.64
N LEU A 384 -13.14 -47.10 -4.91
CA LEU A 384 -13.41 -46.09 -3.90
C LEU A 384 -14.60 -45.20 -4.26
N VAL A 385 -15.50 -45.04 -3.30
CA VAL A 385 -16.57 -44.03 -3.32
C VAL A 385 -16.28 -43.01 -2.23
N LYS A 386 -16.14 -41.74 -2.59
CA LYS A 386 -16.10 -40.63 -1.63
C LYS A 386 -17.42 -39.89 -1.65
N VAL A 387 -18.04 -39.76 -0.50
CA VAL A 387 -19.29 -39.02 -0.34
C VAL A 387 -19.03 -37.84 0.58
N LEU A 388 -19.17 -36.62 0.03
CA LEU A 388 -19.24 -35.40 0.81
C LEU A 388 -20.71 -35.11 1.11
N ALA A 389 -21.12 -35.38 2.34
CA ALA A 389 -22.49 -35.29 2.79
C ALA A 389 -22.77 -34.01 3.62
N TYR A 390 -23.98 -33.49 3.48
CA TYR A 390 -24.54 -32.46 4.35
C TYR A 390 -25.39 -33.11 5.44
N ALA A 391 -25.09 -32.81 6.70
CA ALA A 391 -25.85 -33.30 7.84
C ALA A 391 -26.21 -32.13 8.75
N THR A 392 -27.47 -32.05 9.19
CA THR A 392 -27.92 -30.91 10.03
C THR A 392 -27.64 -31.12 11.51
N ASP A 393 -27.51 -32.37 11.96
CA ASP A 393 -27.14 -32.74 13.32
C ASP A 393 -26.36 -34.07 13.39
N ASP A 394 -25.94 -34.49 14.59
CA ASP A 394 -25.22 -35.75 14.78
C ASP A 394 -26.08 -37.00 14.54
N LYS A 395 -27.43 -36.88 14.62
CA LYS A 395 -28.34 -37.98 14.29
C LYS A 395 -28.38 -38.19 12.79
N ASP A 396 -28.39 -37.12 12.01
CA ASP A 396 -28.27 -37.14 10.55
C ASP A 396 -26.94 -37.75 10.13
N LYS A 397 -25.81 -37.33 10.74
CA LYS A 397 -24.49 -37.94 10.47
C LYS A 397 -24.51 -39.44 10.71
N SER A 398 -25.09 -39.87 11.83
CA SER A 398 -25.21 -41.29 12.18
C SER A 398 -26.10 -42.06 11.21
N ARG A 399 -27.27 -41.50 10.85
CA ARG A 399 -28.19 -42.08 9.85
C ARG A 399 -27.50 -42.25 8.49
N ILE A 400 -26.95 -41.16 7.94
CA ILE A 400 -26.26 -41.16 6.63
C ILE A 400 -25.10 -42.14 6.63
N THR A 401 -24.29 -42.15 7.70
CA THR A 401 -23.16 -43.10 7.82
C THR A 401 -23.65 -44.54 7.81
N LYS A 402 -24.71 -44.85 8.56
CA LYS A 402 -25.28 -46.19 8.61
C LYS A 402 -25.82 -46.61 7.25
N ASP A 403 -26.61 -45.76 6.61
CA ASP A 403 -27.26 -46.07 5.34
C ASP A 403 -26.23 -46.32 4.23
N LEU A 404 -25.21 -45.47 4.13
CA LEU A 404 -24.12 -45.61 3.15
C LEU A 404 -23.26 -46.86 3.40
N LEU A 405 -22.96 -47.20 4.66
CA LEU A 405 -22.15 -48.39 4.98
C LEU A 405 -22.91 -49.71 4.81
N MET A 406 -24.24 -49.66 4.78
CA MET A 406 -25.12 -50.82 4.55
C MET A 406 -25.37 -51.11 3.06
N LEU A 407 -24.88 -50.27 2.15
CA LEU A 407 -25.03 -50.48 0.71
C LEU A 407 -24.32 -51.76 0.24
N PRO A 408 -24.95 -52.55 -0.65
CA PRO A 408 -24.33 -53.74 -1.23
C PRO A 408 -23.14 -53.32 -2.09
N ARG A 409 -21.95 -53.85 -1.77
CA ARG A 409 -20.70 -53.49 -2.45
C ARG A 409 -19.76 -54.68 -2.58
N SER A 410 -18.90 -54.64 -3.60
CA SER A 410 -17.78 -55.57 -3.75
C SER A 410 -16.78 -55.40 -2.61
N SER A 411 -16.09 -56.48 -2.22
CA SER A 411 -15.02 -56.44 -1.21
C SER A 411 -13.85 -55.51 -1.57
N MET A 412 -13.70 -55.17 -2.86
CA MET A 412 -12.68 -54.25 -3.36
C MET A 412 -13.11 -52.78 -3.32
N CYS A 413 -14.40 -52.49 -3.08
CA CYS A 413 -14.95 -51.13 -3.11
C CYS A 413 -15.10 -50.58 -1.69
N ASN A 414 -14.31 -49.55 -1.35
CA ASN A 414 -14.44 -48.84 -0.07
C ASN A 414 -15.34 -47.61 -0.20
N ILE A 415 -16.01 -47.23 0.89
CA ILE A 415 -16.82 -46.00 0.97
C ILE A 415 -16.20 -45.10 2.05
N GLN A 416 -15.77 -43.91 1.65
CA GLN A 416 -15.28 -42.84 2.52
C GLN A 416 -16.34 -41.75 2.62
N ILE A 417 -16.66 -41.35 3.84
CA ILE A 417 -17.71 -40.38 4.13
C ILE A 417 -17.06 -39.18 4.79
N MET A 418 -17.32 -38.00 4.24
CA MET A 418 -16.88 -36.71 4.78
C MET A 418 -18.11 -35.85 5.01
N PHE A 419 -18.13 -35.09 6.09
CA PHE A 419 -19.21 -34.14 6.38
C PHE A 419 -18.69 -32.72 6.22
N CYS A 420 -19.47 -31.88 5.54
CA CYS A 420 -19.11 -30.47 5.38
C CYS A 420 -19.20 -29.75 6.75
N GLU A 421 -18.14 -29.06 7.17
CA GLU A 421 -18.10 -28.36 8.46
C GLU A 421 -18.72 -26.95 8.39
N ASP A 422 -18.90 -26.40 7.18
CA ASP A 422 -19.49 -25.07 6.93
C ASP A 422 -20.76 -25.20 6.07
N ALA A 423 -21.88 -24.67 6.56
CA ALA A 423 -23.10 -24.51 5.78
C ALA A 423 -22.90 -23.35 4.78
N LEU A 424 -22.81 -23.65 3.48
CA LEU A 424 -22.93 -22.62 2.44
C LEU A 424 -24.35 -22.01 2.51
N PRO A 425 -24.50 -20.67 2.50
CA PRO A 425 -25.81 -20.04 2.41
C PRO A 425 -26.48 -20.43 1.10
N ARG A 426 -27.72 -20.91 1.19
CA ARG A 426 -28.60 -21.23 0.06
C ARG A 426 -28.60 -20.09 -0.97
N LEU A 427 -28.06 -20.35 -2.16
CA LEU A 427 -28.34 -19.56 -3.36
C LEU A 427 -29.72 -19.99 -3.89
N MET A 428 -30.78 -19.59 -3.17
CA MET A 428 -32.15 -19.74 -3.66
C MET A 428 -32.55 -18.51 -4.47
N ASN A 429 -32.54 -18.67 -5.79
CA ASN A 429 -33.36 -17.87 -6.71
C ASN A 429 -34.84 -18.19 -6.43
N HIS A 430 -35.51 -17.37 -5.62
CA HIS A 430 -36.97 -17.33 -5.57
C HIS A 430 -37.48 -16.10 -6.32
N HIS A 431 -37.74 -16.27 -7.61
CA HIS A 431 -38.86 -15.57 -8.25
C HIS A 431 -40.14 -16.34 -7.90
N GLN A 432 -40.73 -16.02 -6.75
CA GLN A 432 -42.16 -16.25 -6.53
C GLN A 432 -42.89 -14.93 -6.70
N THR A 433 -43.56 -14.82 -7.83
CA THR A 433 -44.60 -13.86 -8.13
C THR A 433 -45.71 -13.96 -7.08
N SER A 434 -45.91 -12.92 -6.28
CA SER A 434 -47.18 -12.66 -5.61
C SER A 434 -48.00 -11.70 -6.47
N SER A 435 -49.07 -12.21 -7.03
CA SER A 435 -50.17 -11.46 -7.64
C SER A 435 -50.97 -10.68 -6.60
N SER A 436 -51.10 -9.37 -6.77
CA SER A 436 -52.33 -8.62 -6.46
C SER A 436 -52.27 -7.24 -7.12
N ASP A 437 -53.03 -7.11 -8.21
CA ASP A 437 -53.81 -5.96 -8.68
C ASP A 437 -53.27 -4.53 -8.51
N HIS A 438 -52.99 -3.86 -9.64
CA HIS A 438 -53.91 -2.88 -10.23
C HIS A 438 -53.45 -2.48 -11.66
N SER A 439 -54.38 -2.67 -12.61
CA SER A 439 -54.61 -1.92 -13.87
C SER A 439 -53.82 -0.61 -14.04
N THR A 440 -53.23 -0.27 -15.19
CA THR A 440 -53.96 0.08 -16.43
C THR A 440 -53.10 -0.04 -17.71
N SER A 441 -53.80 -0.35 -18.80
CA SER A 441 -53.42 -0.40 -20.22
C SER A 441 -52.65 0.80 -20.77
N ALA A 442 -51.73 0.55 -21.71
CA ALA A 442 -51.77 1.15 -23.06
C ALA A 442 -50.70 0.52 -23.97
N SER A 443 -51.15 -0.31 -24.89
CA SER A 443 -50.47 -0.74 -26.10
C SER A 443 -50.38 0.41 -27.10
N VAL A 444 -49.18 0.73 -27.58
CA VAL A 444 -48.96 1.38 -28.88
C VAL A 444 -47.67 0.83 -29.48
N GLY A 445 -47.81 0.02 -30.53
CA GLY A 445 -46.72 -0.25 -31.45
C GLY A 445 -46.58 0.92 -32.43
N ILE A 446 -45.35 1.25 -32.83
CA ILE A 446 -45.11 2.00 -34.06
C ILE A 446 -43.90 1.39 -34.77
N GLU A 447 -44.16 1.09 -36.04
CA GLU A 447 -43.30 0.56 -37.07
C GLU A 447 -42.17 1.52 -37.47
N LEU A 448 -41.13 0.90 -38.01
CA LEU A 448 -40.12 1.51 -38.86
C LEU A 448 -40.77 2.18 -40.08
N ASN A 449 -40.31 3.38 -40.43
CA ASN A 449 -40.21 3.77 -41.81
C ASN A 449 -39.01 4.68 -42.04
N ALA A 450 -38.19 4.26 -43.00
CA ALA A 450 -37.21 5.07 -43.68
C ALA A 450 -37.93 6.04 -44.62
N ASP A 451 -37.39 7.25 -44.81
CA ASP A 451 -37.42 7.82 -46.15
C ASP A 451 -36.30 8.83 -46.41
N VAL A 452 -36.00 8.90 -47.70
CA VAL A 452 -34.92 9.58 -48.41
C VAL A 452 -35.26 11.06 -48.63
N GLY A 453 -34.24 11.94 -48.66
CA GLY A 453 -34.40 13.33 -49.08
C GLY A 453 -33.09 14.01 -49.47
N LEU A 454 -32.82 14.04 -50.78
CA LEU A 454 -31.75 14.78 -51.47
C LEU A 454 -31.97 16.30 -51.41
N GLY A 455 -30.87 17.08 -51.43
CA GLY A 455 -30.92 18.53 -51.70
C GLY A 455 -29.58 19.26 -51.60
N ASN A 456 -28.85 19.31 -52.72
CA ASN A 456 -27.66 20.13 -52.98
C ASN A 456 -27.96 21.65 -52.93
N ASN A 457 -26.99 22.51 -52.53
CA ASN A 457 -26.11 23.24 -53.47
C ASN A 457 -25.26 24.38 -52.82
N SER A 458 -23.96 24.34 -53.13
CA SER A 458 -23.04 25.42 -53.54
C SER A 458 -22.90 26.73 -52.74
N SER A 459 -21.67 27.04 -52.30
CA SER A 459 -20.81 28.06 -52.96
C SER A 459 -19.44 28.23 -52.26
N SER A 460 -18.39 28.28 -53.07
CA SER A 460 -17.01 28.77 -52.78
C SER A 460 -16.74 29.93 -53.77
N PRO A 461 -15.54 30.53 -53.94
CA PRO A 461 -14.27 30.51 -53.18
C PRO A 461 -13.70 31.96 -52.96
N SER A 462 -12.51 32.20 -52.37
CA SER A 462 -11.26 32.62 -53.06
C SER A 462 -10.18 32.93 -51.99
N VAL A 463 -8.99 32.31 -51.94
CA VAL A 463 -7.69 32.58 -52.64
C VAL A 463 -6.86 33.77 -52.10
N THR A 464 -5.62 33.46 -51.66
CA THR A 464 -4.28 34.09 -51.85
C THR A 464 -3.43 33.88 -50.57
N SER A 465 -2.26 33.24 -50.47
CA SER A 465 -1.02 33.02 -51.27
C SER A 465 0.15 33.94 -50.90
N GLY A 466 1.25 33.32 -50.42
CA GLY A 466 2.66 33.67 -50.67
C GLY A 466 3.39 34.53 -49.63
N THR A 467 4.71 34.49 -49.41
CA THR A 467 5.85 33.56 -49.59
C THR A 467 7.07 34.27 -48.91
N GLN A 468 8.06 33.49 -48.47
CA GLN A 468 9.38 33.83 -47.89
C GLN A 468 10.32 34.73 -48.74
N ALA A 469 11.38 35.31 -48.12
CA ALA A 469 12.81 35.12 -48.51
C ALA A 469 13.86 35.96 -47.71
N HIS A 470 14.94 35.27 -47.24
CA HIS A 470 16.41 35.56 -47.25
C HIS A 470 17.00 36.87 -46.62
N THR A 471 18.23 36.96 -46.04
CA THR A 471 19.52 36.21 -46.17
C THR A 471 20.53 36.54 -45.02
N GLU A 472 21.39 35.54 -44.69
CA GLU A 472 22.86 35.42 -44.33
C GLU A 472 23.73 36.67 -44.01
N ASP A 473 24.77 36.65 -43.14
CA ASP A 473 26.04 35.89 -43.25
C ASP A 473 26.97 35.90 -41.97
N ASN A 474 27.95 34.97 -41.90
CA ASN A 474 28.98 34.68 -40.85
C ASN A 474 30.33 35.45 -41.14
N PRO A 475 31.56 35.26 -40.54
CA PRO A 475 32.12 34.24 -39.60
C PRO A 475 33.12 34.73 -38.48
N SER A 476 33.68 33.74 -37.73
CA SER A 476 34.67 33.72 -36.59
C SER A 476 36.16 34.05 -37.00
N PRO A 477 37.29 33.81 -36.25
CA PRO A 477 37.57 33.10 -34.96
C PRO A 477 38.75 33.59 -34.02
N SER A 478 38.91 32.92 -32.84
CA SER A 478 40.15 32.52 -32.06
C SER A 478 41.17 33.59 -31.53
N THR A 479 41.91 33.52 -30.40
CA THR A 479 42.62 32.43 -29.66
C THR A 479 43.15 32.95 -28.28
N GLU A 480 43.33 32.06 -27.28
CA GLU A 480 44.12 32.21 -26.01
C GLU A 480 45.68 32.24 -26.27
N PRO A 481 46.67 32.19 -25.31
CA PRO A 481 46.65 31.87 -23.84
C PRO A 481 47.70 32.52 -22.86
N ASN A 482 47.56 32.17 -21.56
CA ASN A 482 48.59 31.97 -20.49
C ASN A 482 49.42 33.20 -19.97
N THR A 483 49.88 33.36 -18.72
CA THR A 483 50.31 32.45 -17.63
C THR A 483 50.45 33.24 -16.28
N GLN A 484 50.45 32.52 -15.15
CA GLN A 484 50.68 32.89 -13.72
C GLN A 484 52.19 33.16 -13.39
N PRO A 485 52.74 33.29 -12.13
CA PRO A 485 52.18 33.41 -10.74
C PRO A 485 52.98 34.30 -9.69
N THR A 486 52.49 34.35 -8.42
CA THR A 486 53.21 34.45 -7.09
C THR A 486 54.02 35.73 -6.73
N SER A 487 54.28 36.20 -5.50
CA SER A 487 54.11 35.74 -4.10
C SER A 487 54.46 36.88 -3.09
N SER A 488 53.74 36.94 -1.95
CA SER A 488 54.17 37.14 -0.55
C SER A 488 55.10 38.28 -0.05
N GLN A 489 54.70 38.92 1.07
CA GLN A 489 55.41 39.12 2.37
C GLN A 489 55.35 40.52 3.04
N THR A 490 54.94 40.48 4.32
CA THR A 490 55.44 41.18 5.53
C THR A 490 55.18 42.68 5.81
N SER A 491 54.49 42.89 6.95
CA SER A 491 54.42 44.05 7.87
C SER A 491 55.73 44.23 8.70
N PRO A 492 55.80 45.01 9.81
CA PRO A 492 55.27 46.36 10.17
C PRO A 492 56.34 47.24 10.90
N THR A 493 56.10 48.53 11.24
CA THR A 493 56.19 49.12 12.63
C THR A 493 56.06 50.66 12.71
N ARG A 494 55.32 51.11 13.75
CA ARG A 494 55.42 52.27 14.72
C ARG A 494 56.35 53.47 14.41
N SER A 495 56.14 54.73 14.83
CA SER A 495 55.61 55.41 16.05
C SER A 495 55.46 56.93 15.74
N SER A 496 54.56 57.77 16.29
CA SER A 496 54.50 58.47 17.61
C SER A 496 54.14 59.97 17.41
N SER A 497 53.20 60.46 18.23
CA SER A 497 52.65 61.82 18.49
C SER A 497 53.69 62.88 19.00
N PRO A 498 53.43 64.21 19.26
CA PRO A 498 52.23 64.83 19.91
C PRO A 498 51.79 66.29 19.55
N SER A 499 50.62 66.71 20.09
CA SER A 499 49.85 68.00 20.01
C SER A 499 50.46 69.16 20.87
N PRO A 500 49.95 70.45 20.95
CA PRO A 500 48.58 70.93 21.37
C PRO A 500 48.17 72.38 20.82
N PRO A 501 47.38 73.29 21.48
CA PRO A 501 45.91 73.35 21.72
C PRO A 501 45.16 74.70 21.38
N LEU A 502 43.81 74.63 21.20
CA LEU A 502 42.65 75.57 21.45
C LEU A 502 42.69 77.11 21.09
N PRO A 503 41.54 77.85 20.87
CA PRO A 503 40.28 77.79 21.63
C PRO A 503 38.92 77.98 20.89
N SER A 504 37.86 77.83 21.69
CA SER A 504 36.41 77.82 21.43
C SER A 504 35.76 79.19 21.18
N LEU A 505 34.80 79.26 20.24
CA LEU A 505 33.77 80.29 20.15
C LEU A 505 32.40 79.65 19.82
N SER A 506 31.39 79.97 20.63
CA SER A 506 30.00 79.51 20.53
C SER A 506 29.23 80.18 19.39
N PRO A 507 28.27 79.51 18.69
CA PRO A 507 27.34 80.17 17.78
C PRO A 507 25.91 80.36 18.37
N PRO A 508 25.10 81.26 17.79
CA PRO A 508 23.81 81.78 18.30
C PRO A 508 22.59 80.91 17.89
N PRO A 509 21.34 81.21 18.34
CA PRO A 509 20.20 80.27 18.27
C PRO A 509 19.62 80.13 16.85
N PRO A 510 18.86 79.04 16.57
CA PRO A 510 18.52 78.65 15.20
C PRO A 510 17.31 79.40 14.63
N SER A 511 17.49 79.94 13.43
CA SER A 511 16.42 80.30 12.49
C SER A 511 15.84 79.04 11.83
N PRO A 512 14.56 79.03 11.41
CA PRO A 512 13.87 77.82 10.98
C PRO A 512 14.46 77.23 9.69
N SER A 513 14.81 75.95 9.73
CA SER A 513 15.36 75.19 8.61
C SER A 513 14.32 74.92 7.51
N PRO A 514 14.70 75.02 6.21
CA PRO A 514 13.87 74.60 5.10
C PRO A 514 13.67 73.08 5.07
N PRO A 515 12.63 72.56 4.40
CA PRO A 515 12.29 71.14 4.41
C PRO A 515 13.41 70.27 3.82
N PRO A 516 13.55 69.01 4.26
CA PRO A 516 14.65 68.14 3.85
C PRO A 516 14.55 67.79 2.35
N PRO A 517 15.70 67.66 1.65
CA PRO A 517 15.72 67.15 0.28
C PRO A 517 15.34 65.66 0.26
N PRO A 518 14.83 65.15 -0.88
CA PRO A 518 14.42 63.76 -1.02
C PRO A 518 15.60 62.79 -0.79
N PRO A 519 15.33 61.56 -0.30
CA PRO A 519 16.37 60.61 0.05
C PRO A 519 17.21 60.23 -1.18
N SER A 520 18.53 60.25 -1.02
CA SER A 520 19.49 59.78 -2.00
C SER A 520 19.32 58.27 -2.25
N PRO A 521 19.58 57.81 -3.50
CA PRO A 521 19.42 56.40 -3.84
C PRO A 521 20.39 55.52 -3.03
N PRO A 522 19.97 54.29 -2.68
CA PRO A 522 20.80 53.39 -1.90
C PRO A 522 22.10 53.04 -2.64
N PRO A 523 23.22 52.84 -1.92
CA PRO A 523 24.47 52.45 -2.53
C PRO A 523 24.33 51.08 -3.24
N PRO A 524 25.08 50.86 -4.33
CA PRO A 524 25.02 49.61 -5.07
C PRO A 524 25.45 48.43 -4.18
N PRO A 525 24.81 47.25 -4.33
CA PRO A 525 25.12 46.09 -3.51
C PRO A 525 26.58 45.67 -3.69
N PRO A 526 27.23 45.15 -2.63
CA PRO A 526 28.63 44.75 -2.68
C PRO A 526 28.86 43.66 -3.74
N GLU A 527 29.80 43.90 -4.64
CA GLU A 527 30.18 42.94 -5.68
C GLU A 527 30.86 41.71 -5.06
N ASN A 528 30.19 40.57 -5.23
CA ASN A 528 30.61 39.29 -4.71
C ASN A 528 31.70 38.67 -5.62
N ARG A 529 32.98 38.94 -5.30
CA ARG A 529 34.19 38.49 -6.04
C ARG A 529 34.53 36.99 -5.91
N HIS A 530 33.61 36.16 -5.41
CA HIS A 530 33.85 34.73 -5.20
C HIS A 530 33.29 33.90 -6.38
N THR A 531 34.06 32.91 -6.86
CA THR A 531 33.71 32.01 -7.98
C THR A 531 32.59 31.01 -7.69
N MET A 532 32.08 30.95 -6.46
CA MET A 532 30.96 30.07 -6.10
C MET A 532 29.65 30.60 -6.68
N THR A 533 29.09 29.88 -7.64
CA THR A 533 27.78 30.17 -8.23
C THR A 533 26.66 29.55 -7.40
N THR A 534 25.90 30.36 -6.68
CA THR A 534 24.72 29.89 -5.95
C THR A 534 23.53 29.72 -6.89
N ARG A 535 22.54 28.89 -6.54
CA ARG A 535 21.30 28.72 -7.32
C ARG A 535 20.59 30.05 -7.62
N ALA A 536 20.69 31.01 -6.70
CA ALA A 536 20.16 32.36 -6.86
C ALA A 536 20.90 33.16 -7.96
N LYS A 537 22.23 33.00 -8.11
CA LYS A 537 23.01 33.63 -9.19
C LYS A 537 22.70 33.07 -10.58
N ASN A 538 22.17 31.85 -10.68
CA ASN A 538 21.73 31.23 -11.94
C ASN A 538 20.24 31.43 -12.23
N ASN A 539 19.54 32.35 -11.56
CA ASN A 539 18.09 32.54 -11.67
C ASN A 539 17.27 31.25 -11.46
N ILE A 540 17.81 30.28 -10.70
CA ILE A 540 17.11 29.04 -10.37
C ILE A 540 16.31 29.27 -9.09
N THR A 541 15.10 29.81 -9.26
CA THR A 541 14.08 29.88 -8.21
C THR A 541 13.28 28.58 -8.19
N LYS A 542 13.60 27.70 -7.23
CA LYS A 542 12.66 26.64 -6.80
C LYS A 542 11.96 27.13 -5.53
N PRO A 543 10.81 27.80 -5.62
CA PRO A 543 10.02 28.10 -4.43
C PRO A 543 9.74 26.78 -3.71
N ARG A 544 9.92 26.73 -2.38
CA ARG A 544 9.39 25.62 -1.60
C ARG A 544 7.88 25.60 -1.87
N GLN A 545 7.39 24.58 -2.58
CA GLN A 545 5.98 24.25 -2.54
C GLN A 545 5.63 23.97 -1.08
N ARG A 546 5.04 24.97 -0.42
CA ARG A 546 4.30 24.74 0.81
C ARG A 546 3.03 24.02 0.35
N LEU A 547 3.11 22.70 0.26
CA LEU A 547 1.91 21.88 0.28
C LEU A 547 1.22 22.22 1.60
N THR A 548 0.16 23.00 1.53
CA THR A 548 -0.73 23.26 2.65
C THR A 548 -1.40 21.94 2.96
N LEU A 549 -0.74 21.13 3.79
CA LEU A 549 -1.33 19.96 4.41
C LEU A 549 -2.42 20.47 5.35
N LEU A 550 -3.65 20.58 4.84
CA LEU A 550 -4.83 20.59 5.68
C LEU A 550 -4.92 19.21 6.33
N THR A 551 -4.25 19.05 7.48
CA THR A 551 -4.79 18.14 8.49
C THR A 551 -6.22 18.59 8.74
N THR A 552 -7.21 17.75 8.46
CA THR A 552 -8.55 17.88 9.00
C THR A 552 -8.39 18.09 10.50
N ALA A 553 -8.54 19.34 10.93
CA ALA A 553 -8.52 19.66 12.33
C ALA A 553 -9.73 18.96 12.93
N THR A 554 -9.53 18.16 13.99
CA THR A 554 -10.59 17.88 14.94
C THR A 554 -11.31 19.20 15.20
N LYS A 555 -12.64 19.24 14.98
CA LYS A 555 -13.45 20.48 15.01
C LYS A 555 -13.23 21.33 16.27
N HIS A 556 -12.68 20.74 17.33
CA HIS A 556 -12.04 21.46 18.44
C HIS A 556 -10.62 20.96 18.72
N LYS A 557 -9.60 21.77 18.42
CA LYS A 557 -8.29 21.64 19.08
C LYS A 557 -8.33 22.46 20.38
N PRO A 558 -7.94 21.89 21.54
CA PRO A 558 -7.79 22.69 22.75
C PRO A 558 -6.80 23.83 22.52
N HIS A 559 -7.14 25.02 22.99
CA HIS A 559 -6.30 26.19 22.84
C HIS A 559 -5.00 26.02 23.65
N ILE A 560 -3.84 26.26 23.01
CA ILE A 560 -2.55 26.30 23.70
C ILE A 560 -2.37 27.71 24.28
N PRO A 561 -2.26 27.88 25.61
CA PRO A 561 -2.17 29.18 26.24
C PRO A 561 -0.87 29.87 25.83
N SER A 562 -0.96 31.16 25.52
CA SER A 562 0.20 32.02 25.26
C SER A 562 0.67 32.75 26.51
N THR A 563 -0.16 32.78 27.56
CA THR A 563 0.12 33.43 28.83
C THR A 563 -0.14 32.51 30.02
N VAL A 564 0.59 32.74 31.11
CA VAL A 564 0.46 31.97 32.35
C VAL A 564 -0.94 32.13 32.94
N ASN A 565 -1.53 33.32 32.86
CA ASN A 565 -2.90 33.56 33.35
C ASN A 565 -3.94 32.74 32.58
N GLN A 566 -3.78 32.55 31.28
CA GLN A 566 -4.65 31.67 30.50
C GLN A 566 -4.44 30.20 30.89
N ALA A 567 -3.19 29.76 31.03
CA ALA A 567 -2.87 28.40 31.44
C ALA A 567 -3.40 28.08 32.83
N MET A 568 -3.28 29.01 33.78
CA MET A 568 -3.77 28.86 35.13
C MET A 568 -5.30 28.84 35.20
N ARG A 569 -6.05 29.34 34.21
CA ARG A 569 -7.52 29.24 34.19
C ARG A 569 -8.02 27.89 33.69
N ASP A 570 -7.23 27.18 32.88
CA ASP A 570 -7.56 25.84 32.39
C ASP A 570 -7.07 24.78 33.41
N PRO A 571 -7.94 23.89 33.92
CA PRO A 571 -7.56 22.88 34.90
C PRO A 571 -6.49 21.91 34.35
N ASN A 572 -6.50 21.59 33.06
CA ASN A 572 -5.55 20.65 32.46
C ASN A 572 -4.14 21.24 32.39
N TRP A 573 -4.03 22.51 31.98
CA TRP A 573 -2.75 23.20 31.93
C TRP A 573 -2.21 23.50 33.34
N ARG A 574 -3.08 23.87 34.28
CA ARG A 574 -2.71 24.07 35.70
C ARG A 574 -2.16 22.77 36.31
N HIS A 575 -2.81 21.64 36.04
CA HIS A 575 -2.33 20.33 36.50
C HIS A 575 -0.95 19.99 35.91
N ALA A 576 -0.78 20.16 34.59
CA ALA A 576 0.50 19.92 33.92
C ALA A 576 1.64 20.82 34.44
N MET A 577 1.35 22.08 34.79
CA MET A 577 2.32 22.98 35.43
C MET A 577 2.66 22.52 36.85
N GLY A 578 1.67 22.06 37.61
CA GLY A 578 1.87 21.51 38.95
C GLY A 578 2.75 20.25 38.95
N ASP A 579 2.52 19.33 38.02
CA ASP A 579 3.34 18.11 37.88
C ASP A 579 4.81 18.42 37.59
N GLU A 580 5.06 19.36 36.68
CA GLU A 580 6.41 19.84 36.38
C GLU A 580 7.05 20.49 37.60
N TYR A 581 6.33 21.39 38.29
CA TYR A 581 6.84 22.05 39.49
C TYR A 581 7.17 21.06 40.61
N ASN A 582 6.30 20.08 40.85
CA ASN A 582 6.54 19.00 41.81
C ASN A 582 7.74 18.13 41.42
N ALA A 583 7.99 17.91 40.12
CA ALA A 583 9.18 17.23 39.66
C ALA A 583 10.46 18.02 39.96
N GLN A 584 10.42 19.36 39.89
CA GLN A 584 11.56 20.22 40.26
C GLN A 584 11.87 20.13 41.76
N LEU A 585 10.83 20.15 42.60
CA LEU A 585 10.98 20.00 44.05
C LEU A 585 11.54 18.64 44.44
N ARG A 586 11.01 17.55 43.85
CA ARG A 586 11.50 16.18 44.10
C ARG A 586 12.97 16.00 43.74
N ASN A 587 13.41 16.61 42.65
CA ASN A 587 14.81 16.56 42.21
C ASN A 587 15.73 17.55 42.94
N ARG A 588 15.20 18.35 43.88
CA ARG A 588 15.92 19.44 44.55
C ARG A 588 16.63 20.36 43.55
N THR A 589 15.97 20.67 42.43
CA THR A 589 16.57 21.42 41.32
C THR A 589 17.04 22.81 41.75
N PHE A 590 16.41 23.42 42.74
CA PHE A 590 16.74 24.76 43.21
C PHE A 590 16.51 24.94 44.71
N ASP A 591 17.21 25.91 45.29
CA ASP A 591 16.95 26.45 46.63
C ASP A 591 16.44 27.89 46.51
N LEU A 592 15.47 28.27 47.35
CA LEU A 592 14.92 29.63 47.39
C LEU A 592 15.77 30.50 48.32
N VAL A 593 16.43 31.54 47.79
CA VAL A 593 17.37 32.40 48.51
C VAL A 593 17.08 33.89 48.28
N PRO A 594 17.42 34.78 49.23
CA PRO A 594 17.30 36.22 49.00
C PRO A 594 18.30 36.65 47.90
N PRO A 595 17.91 37.58 46.99
CA PRO A 595 18.81 38.07 45.96
C PRO A 595 19.91 38.96 46.54
N ALA A 596 21.13 38.84 46.01
CA ALA A 596 22.24 39.72 46.33
C ALA A 596 22.26 40.97 45.42
N PRO A 597 22.82 42.11 45.86
CA PRO A 597 22.99 43.28 45.00
C PRO A 597 23.84 42.93 43.77
N ASN A 598 23.40 43.32 42.58
CA ASN A 598 24.07 43.10 41.29
C ASN A 598 24.19 41.63 40.83
N GLN A 599 23.37 40.73 41.36
CA GLN A 599 23.29 39.35 40.92
C GLN A 599 22.56 39.23 39.57
N ASN A 600 23.12 38.47 38.63
CA ASN A 600 22.44 38.18 37.36
C ASN A 600 21.31 37.17 37.59
N ILE A 601 20.06 37.60 37.39
CA ILE A 601 18.88 36.75 37.55
C ILE A 601 18.33 36.44 36.15
N VAL A 602 18.44 35.19 35.73
CA VAL A 602 17.95 34.75 34.43
C VAL A 602 16.42 34.62 34.49
N PRO A 603 15.66 35.31 33.61
CA PRO A 603 14.21 35.21 33.61
C PRO A 603 13.75 33.81 33.19
N THR A 604 12.62 33.36 33.73
CA THR A 604 12.01 32.07 33.38
C THR A 604 10.67 32.22 32.67
N MET A 605 10.25 31.16 32.00
CA MET A 605 8.95 31.09 31.32
C MET A 605 8.42 29.66 31.26
N TRP A 606 7.15 29.54 30.91
CA TRP A 606 6.50 28.26 30.65
C TRP A 606 6.40 27.98 29.15
N ILE A 607 6.65 26.73 28.77
CA ILE A 607 6.40 26.22 27.42
C ILE A 607 5.28 25.19 27.48
N TYR A 608 4.22 25.42 26.73
CA TYR A 608 3.04 24.56 26.67
C TYR A 608 3.01 23.75 25.38
N THR A 609 2.69 22.47 25.46
CA THR A 609 2.63 21.58 24.30
C THR A 609 1.58 20.49 24.50
N LEU A 610 0.74 20.28 23.48
CA LEU A 610 -0.15 19.12 23.42
C LEU A 610 0.58 17.94 22.81
N LYS A 611 0.46 16.76 23.43
CA LYS A 611 0.93 15.48 22.89
C LYS A 611 -0.26 14.69 22.37
N TYR A 612 -0.06 13.97 21.27
CA TYR A 612 -1.09 13.19 20.61
C TYR A 612 -0.63 11.73 20.45
N LEU A 613 -1.60 10.83 20.47
CA LEU A 613 -1.41 9.42 20.14
C LEU A 613 -1.29 9.24 18.60
N PRO A 614 -0.76 8.11 18.11
CA PRO A 614 -0.62 7.85 16.66
C PRO A 614 -1.94 7.88 15.89
N ASN A 615 -3.05 7.57 16.55
CA ASN A 615 -4.41 7.66 16.00
C ASN A 615 -4.96 9.11 15.96
N GLY A 616 -4.15 10.12 16.32
CA GLY A 616 -4.51 11.53 16.29
C GLY A 616 -5.27 12.05 17.52
N SER A 617 -5.66 11.19 18.48
CA SER A 617 -6.32 11.65 19.71
C SER A 617 -5.33 12.33 20.66
N LEU A 618 -5.83 13.23 21.52
CA LEU A 618 -5.01 13.93 22.51
C LEU A 618 -4.52 12.94 23.58
N ASP A 619 -3.20 12.82 23.72
CA ASP A 619 -2.52 11.97 24.72
C ASP A 619 -2.43 12.69 26.07
N ARG A 620 -1.80 13.87 26.08
CA ARG A 620 -1.64 14.67 27.31
C ARG A 620 -1.27 16.13 27.07
N TYR A 621 -1.54 16.94 28.09
CA TYR A 621 -1.05 18.30 28.25
C TYR A 621 0.36 18.26 28.84
N LYS A 622 1.30 19.04 28.27
CA LYS A 622 2.67 19.10 28.78
C LYS A 622 3.10 20.55 28.96
N ALA A 623 3.40 20.94 30.19
CA ALA A 623 4.04 22.20 30.53
C ALA A 623 5.51 21.95 30.89
N ARG A 624 6.40 22.89 30.60
CA ARG A 624 7.80 22.88 31.06
C ARG A 624 8.20 24.24 31.57
N TRP A 625 8.89 24.26 32.70
CA TRP A 625 9.51 25.48 33.23
C TRP A 625 10.94 25.61 32.67
N VAL A 626 11.22 26.75 32.04
CA VAL A 626 12.40 26.93 31.20
C VAL A 626 13.06 28.28 31.52
N ALA A 627 14.39 28.29 31.65
CA ALA A 627 15.19 29.50 31.73
C ALA A 627 15.35 30.13 30.34
N ARG A 628 15.33 31.47 30.28
CA ARG A 628 15.64 32.22 29.06
C ARG A 628 17.16 32.31 28.89
N GLY A 629 17.81 31.21 28.50
CA GLY A 629 19.27 31.13 28.45
C GLY A 629 19.97 32.13 27.52
N PHE A 630 19.25 32.79 26.61
CA PHE A 630 19.82 33.91 25.83
C PHE A 630 20.18 35.12 26.71
N ASN A 631 19.61 35.24 27.91
CA ASN A 631 19.99 36.23 28.92
C ASN A 631 21.20 35.82 29.77
N GLN A 632 21.77 34.62 29.57
CA GLN A 632 22.99 34.20 30.27
C GLN A 632 24.25 34.85 29.69
N GLN A 633 25.14 35.27 30.58
CA GLN A 633 26.41 35.93 30.35
C GLN A 633 27.58 34.92 30.44
N TYR A 634 28.45 34.93 29.42
CA TYR A 634 29.65 34.10 29.40
C TYR A 634 30.63 34.55 30.48
N GLY A 635 31.27 33.61 31.16
CA GLY A 635 32.22 33.86 32.24
C GLY A 635 31.60 34.20 33.60
N LEU A 636 30.27 34.39 33.64
CA LEU A 636 29.49 34.53 34.87
C LEU A 636 28.55 33.34 35.08
N ASP A 637 27.60 33.11 34.17
CA ASP A 637 26.59 32.05 34.32
C ASP A 637 26.99 30.72 33.67
N TYR A 638 28.00 30.73 32.79
CA TYR A 638 28.54 29.55 32.13
C TYR A 638 29.95 29.80 31.59
N ALA A 639 30.77 28.75 31.60
CA ALA A 639 32.11 28.75 31.01
C ALA A 639 32.23 27.80 29.80
N GLU A 640 31.65 26.60 29.85
CA GLU A 640 31.59 25.71 28.68
C GLU A 640 30.19 25.11 28.48
N THR A 641 29.77 25.05 27.22
CA THR A 641 28.42 24.59 26.82
C THR A 641 28.44 23.36 25.93
N PHE A 642 29.63 22.95 25.45
CA PHE A 642 29.75 21.87 24.49
C PHE A 642 29.32 20.53 25.09
N SER A 643 28.34 19.87 24.45
CA SER A 643 27.91 18.52 24.77
C SER A 643 28.15 17.62 23.54
N PRO A 644 28.84 16.47 23.70
CA PRO A 644 29.07 15.56 22.59
C PRO A 644 27.78 15.03 21.96
N VAL A 645 27.78 14.96 20.64
CA VAL A 645 26.68 14.38 19.86
C VAL A 645 27.25 13.25 19.00
N VAL A 646 26.63 12.06 19.09
CA VAL A 646 27.06 10.89 18.31
C VAL A 646 27.17 11.22 16.83
N LYS A 647 28.20 10.78 16.13
CA LYS A 647 28.40 11.10 14.71
C LYS A 647 27.49 10.25 13.82
N SER A 648 27.11 10.78 12.66
CA SER A 648 26.24 10.06 11.70
C SER A 648 26.92 8.80 11.15
N LEU A 649 28.22 8.86 10.92
CA LEU A 649 29.02 7.69 10.52
C LEU A 649 28.92 6.58 11.57
N THR A 650 29.07 6.93 12.85
CA THR A 650 28.98 5.99 13.97
C THR A 650 27.62 5.30 14.05
N ILE A 651 26.52 6.05 13.86
CA ILE A 651 25.18 5.45 13.80
C ILE A 651 25.10 4.43 12.65
N ARG A 652 25.54 4.80 11.45
CA ARG A 652 25.49 3.90 10.28
C ARG A 652 26.32 2.63 10.51
N LEU A 653 27.52 2.76 11.08
CA LEU A 653 28.38 1.63 11.41
C LEU A 653 27.71 0.69 12.41
N VAL A 654 27.12 1.23 13.49
CA VAL A 654 26.45 0.39 14.50
C VAL A 654 25.17 -0.25 13.96
N LEU A 655 24.42 0.45 13.09
CA LEU A 655 23.26 -0.15 12.39
C LEU A 655 23.69 -1.28 11.46
N GLN A 656 24.78 -1.11 10.71
CA GLN A 656 25.33 -2.17 9.85
C GLN A 656 25.74 -3.39 10.68
N LEU A 657 26.41 -3.18 11.81
CA LEU A 657 26.77 -4.26 12.74
C LEU A 657 25.52 -4.95 13.28
N ALA A 658 24.47 -4.20 13.63
CA ALA A 658 23.23 -4.77 14.11
C ALA A 658 22.54 -5.63 13.05
N VAL A 659 22.53 -5.22 11.78
CA VAL A 659 21.99 -6.03 10.68
C VAL A 659 22.84 -7.29 10.46
N ASN A 660 24.16 -7.14 10.36
CA ASN A 660 25.08 -8.26 10.10
C ASN A 660 25.03 -9.33 11.19
N HIS A 661 24.77 -8.94 12.44
CA HIS A 661 24.75 -9.85 13.58
C HIS A 661 23.36 -10.08 14.18
N SER A 662 22.29 -9.63 13.49
CA SER A 662 20.90 -9.74 13.96
C SER A 662 20.68 -9.19 15.38
N TRP A 663 21.32 -8.08 15.73
CA TRP A 663 21.20 -7.46 17.06
C TRP A 663 19.91 -6.68 17.21
N GLN A 664 19.37 -6.68 18.44
CA GLN A 664 18.19 -5.88 18.76
C GLN A 664 18.56 -4.42 19.05
N ILE A 665 17.77 -3.51 18.46
CA ILE A 665 17.89 -2.07 18.67
C ILE A 665 16.79 -1.61 19.62
N LYS A 666 17.15 -0.93 20.71
CA LYS A 666 16.19 -0.33 21.64
C LYS A 666 16.45 1.16 21.78
N GLN A 667 15.37 1.94 21.81
CA GLN A 667 15.43 3.37 22.08
C GLN A 667 14.91 3.64 23.49
N LEU A 668 15.71 4.33 24.30
CA LEU A 668 15.37 4.75 25.65
C LEU A 668 15.17 6.26 25.67
N ASN A 669 14.12 6.71 26.35
CA ASN A 669 13.85 8.12 26.55
C ASN A 669 13.89 8.42 28.04
N VAL A 670 14.77 9.33 28.47
CA VAL A 670 14.91 9.68 29.89
C VAL A 670 13.97 10.84 30.21
N ASN A 671 13.05 10.60 31.14
CA ASN A 671 12.17 11.66 31.65
C ASN A 671 13.01 12.69 32.40
N ASN A 672 12.74 13.97 32.16
CA ASN A 672 13.39 15.07 32.89
C ASN A 672 14.92 15.05 32.90
N ALA A 673 15.53 14.54 31.82
CA ALA A 673 16.97 14.34 31.69
C ALA A 673 17.84 15.50 32.22
N PHE A 674 17.51 16.75 31.88
CA PHE A 674 18.32 17.91 32.33
C PHE A 674 18.25 18.14 33.84
N LEU A 675 17.15 17.80 34.50
CA LEU A 675 17.00 17.97 35.95
C LEU A 675 17.89 17.02 36.75
N HIS A 676 18.45 15.99 36.11
CA HIS A 676 19.44 15.11 36.72
C HIS A 676 20.87 15.67 36.61
N GLY A 677 21.13 16.54 35.62
CA GLY A 677 22.42 17.19 35.40
C GLY A 677 22.81 18.10 36.55
N THR A 678 23.87 17.78 37.29
CA THR A 678 24.39 18.69 38.33
C THR A 678 25.00 19.92 37.68
N LEU A 679 24.65 21.10 38.19
CA LEU A 679 25.21 22.36 37.72
C LEU A 679 26.47 22.68 38.53
N THR A 680 27.60 22.93 37.86
CA THR A 680 28.84 23.31 38.52
C THR A 680 28.94 24.81 38.76
N GLU A 681 28.30 25.60 37.89
CA GLU A 681 28.24 27.05 37.96
C GLU A 681 27.06 27.51 38.82
N GLU A 682 27.22 28.62 39.54
CA GLU A 682 26.11 29.23 40.28
C GLU A 682 25.22 30.03 39.33
N VAL A 683 24.01 29.52 39.09
CA VAL A 683 23.01 30.20 38.24
C VAL A 683 21.75 30.50 39.06
N TYR A 684 21.29 31.74 38.96
CA TYR A 684 20.10 32.22 39.63
C TYR A 684 19.01 32.52 38.61
N VAL A 685 17.80 32.05 38.90
CA VAL A 685 16.64 32.24 38.01
C VAL A 685 15.46 32.84 38.77
N SER A 686 14.61 33.57 38.05
CA SER A 686 13.35 34.06 38.63
C SER A 686 12.43 32.89 38.97
N GLN A 687 11.68 33.01 40.08
CA GLN A 687 10.67 32.02 40.47
C GLN A 687 9.69 31.72 39.31
N PRO A 688 9.17 30.48 39.21
CA PRO A 688 8.25 30.09 38.16
C PRO A 688 7.00 30.97 38.18
N PRO A 689 6.68 31.68 37.08
CA PRO A 689 5.46 32.50 37.03
C PRO A 689 4.22 31.65 37.32
N GLY A 690 3.37 32.11 38.24
CA GLY A 690 2.18 31.38 38.71
C GLY A 690 2.42 30.44 39.90
N PHE A 691 3.68 30.24 40.31
CA PHE A 691 4.11 29.40 41.44
C PHE A 691 5.12 30.16 42.35
N VAL A 692 4.94 31.47 42.48
CA VAL A 692 5.75 32.32 43.36
C VAL A 692 5.35 32.08 44.81
N ASP A 693 6.34 31.93 45.70
CA ASP A 693 6.14 31.78 47.14
C ASP A 693 5.50 33.07 47.72
N ARG A 694 4.39 32.91 48.45
CA ARG A 694 3.64 34.03 49.01
C ARG A 694 4.36 34.71 50.18
N ASP A 695 5.12 33.95 50.96
CA ASP A 695 5.85 34.45 52.11
C ASP A 695 7.20 35.05 51.67
N LYS A 696 7.68 34.69 50.47
CA LYS A 696 8.98 35.09 49.92
C LYS A 696 8.88 35.54 48.45
N PRO A 697 8.11 36.61 48.14
CA PRO A 697 7.86 37.04 46.76
C PRO A 697 9.13 37.52 46.04
N ASP A 698 10.05 38.17 46.77
CA ASP A 698 11.27 38.76 46.20
C ASP A 698 12.47 37.80 46.14
N HIS A 699 12.31 36.56 46.62
CA HIS A 699 13.38 35.56 46.57
C HIS A 699 13.60 35.01 45.14
N VAL A 700 14.80 34.50 44.90
CA VAL A 700 15.20 33.90 43.62
C VAL A 700 15.59 32.44 43.80
N CYS A 701 15.48 31.66 42.72
CA CYS A 701 15.84 30.25 42.73
C CYS A 701 17.33 30.10 42.37
N ARG A 702 18.16 29.68 43.33
CA ARG A 702 19.53 29.21 43.05
C ARG A 702 19.46 27.80 42.51
N LEU A 703 19.92 27.56 41.29
CA LEU A 703 19.86 26.24 40.66
C LEU A 703 20.98 25.32 41.17
N ASN A 704 20.59 24.16 41.69
CA ASN A 704 21.48 23.05 42.03
C ASN A 704 21.61 22.04 40.87
N LYS A 705 20.57 21.95 40.03
CA LYS A 705 20.50 21.11 38.84
C LYS A 705 20.20 21.94 37.60
N ALA A 706 20.58 21.43 36.44
CA ALA A 706 20.36 22.13 35.18
C ALA A 706 18.86 22.25 34.85
N LEU A 707 18.41 23.48 34.59
CA LEU A 707 17.06 23.76 34.11
C LEU A 707 17.02 23.77 32.58
N TYR A 708 15.86 23.44 32.00
CA TYR A 708 15.66 23.57 30.56
C TYR A 708 15.99 24.99 30.08
N GLY A 709 16.58 25.09 28.89
CA GLY A 709 16.87 26.39 28.25
C GLY A 709 18.13 27.08 28.73
N LEU A 710 18.84 26.54 29.74
CA LEU A 710 20.21 26.96 30.05
C LEU A 710 21.17 26.49 28.96
N LYS A 711 22.14 27.33 28.60
CA LYS A 711 23.13 27.03 27.56
C LYS A 711 23.99 25.80 27.87
N GLN A 712 24.25 25.51 29.14
CA GLN A 712 25.07 24.39 29.60
C GLN A 712 24.28 23.13 30.01
N ALA A 713 22.94 23.17 30.00
CA ALA A 713 22.11 22.03 30.43
C ALA A 713 22.41 20.72 29.67
N PRO A 714 22.62 20.73 28.34
CA PRO A 714 23.00 19.52 27.60
C PRO A 714 24.31 18.89 28.06
N ARG A 715 25.28 19.73 28.47
CA ARG A 715 26.60 19.27 28.93
C ARG A 715 26.52 18.67 30.33
N ALA A 716 25.83 19.35 31.26
CA ALA A 716 25.61 18.87 32.62
C ALA A 716 24.93 17.48 32.62
N TRP A 717 23.91 17.29 31.78
CA TRP A 717 23.26 15.99 31.63
C TRP A 717 24.21 14.93 31.05
N TYR A 718 24.96 15.24 29.98
CA TYR A 718 25.89 14.29 29.39
C TYR A 718 26.96 13.84 30.39
N GLN A 719 27.49 14.74 31.21
CA GLN A 719 28.51 14.42 32.22
C GLN A 719 27.97 13.48 33.30
N GLU A 720 26.76 13.73 33.79
CA GLU A 720 26.09 12.82 34.74
C GLU A 720 25.85 11.43 34.13
N LEU A 721 25.30 11.38 32.92
CA LEU A 721 25.04 10.13 32.22
C LEU A 721 26.34 9.36 31.94
N LYS A 722 27.40 10.05 31.51
CA LYS A 722 28.73 9.46 31.32
C LYS A 722 29.24 8.86 32.62
N SER A 723 29.19 9.61 33.72
CA SER A 723 29.66 9.16 35.03
C SER A 723 28.86 7.95 35.54
N PHE A 724 27.55 7.92 35.29
CA PHE A 724 26.70 6.77 35.57
C PHE A 724 27.07 5.54 34.72
N LEU A 725 27.14 5.67 33.40
CA LEU A 725 27.49 4.56 32.50
C LEU A 725 28.88 3.99 32.80
N CYS A 726 29.86 4.84 33.10
CA CYS A 726 31.19 4.40 33.51
C CYS A 726 31.16 3.63 34.85
N ARG A 727 30.38 4.09 35.84
CA ARG A 727 30.18 3.37 37.12
C ARG A 727 29.52 2.00 36.92
N MET A 728 28.64 1.88 35.93
CA MET A 728 28.03 0.61 35.52
C MET A 728 28.97 -0.33 34.74
N GLY A 729 30.23 0.06 34.54
CA GLY A 729 31.24 -0.74 33.85
C GLY A 729 31.30 -0.53 32.33
N CYS A 730 30.59 0.47 31.77
CA CYS A 730 30.72 0.80 30.35
C CYS A 730 32.02 1.57 30.08
N MET A 731 32.68 1.25 28.98
CA MET A 731 33.83 2.01 28.48
C MET A 731 33.39 3.06 27.48
N ASN A 732 33.82 4.30 27.65
CA ASN A 732 33.56 5.37 26.68
C ASN A 732 34.51 5.26 25.48
N SER A 733 33.98 5.35 24.26
CA SER A 733 34.78 5.24 23.05
C SER A 733 35.62 6.50 22.78
N VAL A 734 36.87 6.28 22.36
CA VAL A 734 37.80 7.36 21.95
C VAL A 734 37.48 7.86 20.54
N ALA A 735 36.94 7.00 19.67
CA ALA A 735 36.59 7.35 18.29
C ALA A 735 35.36 8.26 18.20
N ASP A 736 34.42 8.07 19.14
CA ASP A 736 33.21 8.88 19.29
C ASP A 736 32.82 8.93 20.77
N THR A 737 33.00 10.08 21.39
CA THR A 737 32.76 10.28 22.84
C THR A 737 31.30 10.11 23.23
N SER A 738 30.36 10.10 22.28
CA SER A 738 28.96 9.79 22.54
C SER A 738 28.64 8.29 22.49
N VAL A 739 29.62 7.42 22.29
CA VAL A 739 29.44 5.96 22.32
C VAL A 739 30.03 5.35 23.58
N PHE A 740 29.27 4.44 24.17
CA PHE A 740 29.69 3.62 25.29
C PHE A 740 29.54 2.16 24.92
N SER A 741 30.55 1.35 25.24
CA SER A 741 30.54 -0.08 25.03
C SER A 741 30.64 -0.82 26.36
N TYR A 742 29.78 -1.80 26.56
CA TYR A 742 29.90 -2.76 27.65
C TYR A 742 30.15 -4.13 27.05
N ILE A 743 31.28 -4.74 27.39
CA ILE A 743 31.71 -6.02 26.85
C ILE A 743 32.13 -6.90 28.02
N THR A 744 31.31 -7.91 28.32
CA THR A 744 31.57 -8.86 29.41
C THR A 744 31.25 -10.27 28.93
N GLY A 745 32.28 -11.10 28.75
CA GLY A 745 32.15 -12.44 28.18
C GLY A 745 31.47 -12.41 26.81
N ASN A 746 30.29 -13.01 26.72
CA ASN A 746 29.48 -13.09 25.50
C ASN A 746 28.45 -11.96 25.33
N GLN A 747 28.39 -10.99 26.26
CA GLN A 747 27.47 -9.86 26.17
C GLN A 747 28.17 -8.63 25.62
N VAL A 748 27.59 -8.03 24.58
CA VAL A 748 28.07 -6.80 23.94
C VAL A 748 26.93 -5.79 23.90
N ILE A 749 27.15 -4.59 24.43
CA ILE A 749 26.17 -3.50 24.39
C ILE A 749 26.85 -2.27 23.84
N TYR A 750 26.24 -1.66 22.84
CA TYR A 750 26.63 -0.34 22.35
C TYR A 750 25.53 0.67 22.69
N ALA A 751 25.83 1.61 23.57
CA ALA A 751 24.95 2.72 23.90
C ALA A 751 25.42 3.98 23.17
N LEU A 752 24.53 4.52 22.33
CA LEU A 752 24.73 5.75 21.57
C LEU A 752 23.94 6.85 22.26
N VAL A 753 24.65 7.80 22.85
CA VAL A 753 24.07 8.92 23.59
C VAL A 753 23.81 10.08 22.64
N TYR A 754 22.59 10.60 22.67
CA TYR A 754 22.21 11.79 21.91
C TYR A 754 21.56 12.82 22.84
N VAL A 755 22.19 13.98 22.95
CA VAL A 755 21.66 15.12 23.70
C VAL A 755 21.35 16.24 22.71
N ASP A 756 20.13 16.79 22.75
CA ASP A 756 19.69 17.86 21.86
C ASP A 756 18.98 18.94 22.66
N ASP A 757 19.20 20.20 22.25
CA ASP A 757 18.53 21.36 22.81
C ASP A 757 18.27 22.37 21.68
N ILE A 758 17.18 22.15 20.94
CA ILE A 758 16.70 23.11 19.95
C ILE A 758 15.42 23.76 20.48
N SER A 759 15.57 25.02 20.89
CA SER A 759 14.52 25.97 21.19
C SER A 759 13.65 26.22 19.94
N HIS A 760 12.66 25.35 19.73
CA HIS A 760 11.31 25.64 19.22
C HIS A 760 10.45 24.36 19.01
N ARG A 761 10.98 23.14 19.23
CA ARG A 761 10.21 21.89 19.43
C ARG A 761 11.03 20.88 20.24
N GLN A 762 10.93 20.88 21.57
CA GLN A 762 11.85 20.10 22.43
C GLN A 762 11.38 18.66 22.74
N GLN A 763 12.23 17.69 22.39
CA GLN A 763 12.32 16.33 22.94
C GLN A 763 13.19 16.31 24.22
N SER A 764 13.01 15.27 25.04
CA SER A 764 13.84 14.91 26.20
C SER A 764 15.12 14.18 25.77
N GLY A 765 16.14 14.15 26.65
CA GLY A 765 17.38 13.41 26.41
C GLY A 765 17.09 11.97 25.99
N THR A 766 17.62 11.57 24.84
CA THR A 766 17.33 10.27 24.23
C THR A 766 18.61 9.44 24.21
N CYS A 767 18.58 8.26 24.82
CA CYS A 767 19.67 7.31 24.76
C CYS A 767 19.25 6.16 23.84
N LEU A 768 19.97 5.92 22.76
CA LEU A 768 19.73 4.74 21.92
C LEU A 768 20.63 3.61 22.44
N CYS A 769 20.07 2.54 22.98
CA CYS A 769 20.81 1.41 23.51
C CYS A 769 20.64 0.19 22.60
N LEU A 770 21.72 -0.29 21.99
CA LEU A 770 21.75 -1.58 21.31
C LEU A 770 22.26 -2.66 22.25
N HIS A 771 21.53 -3.78 22.34
CA HIS A 771 21.83 -4.89 23.24
C HIS A 771 22.06 -6.19 22.47
N CYS A 772 23.18 -6.88 22.74
CA CYS A 772 23.47 -8.23 22.27
C CYS A 772 23.28 -9.25 23.41
N CYS A 773 22.55 -10.33 23.11
CA CYS A 773 22.56 -11.58 23.89
C CYS A 773 22.85 -12.72 22.91
N THR A 774 24.10 -13.21 22.82
CA THR A 774 24.39 -14.39 21.99
C THR A 774 23.93 -15.65 22.70
N ARG A 775 23.11 -16.47 22.05
CA ARG A 775 22.78 -17.84 22.47
C ARG A 775 23.49 -18.83 21.54
N SER A 776 24.43 -19.61 22.06
CA SER A 776 24.75 -20.94 21.52
C SER A 776 25.35 -21.84 22.59
N SER A 777 24.51 -22.66 23.23
CA SER A 777 24.80 -24.06 23.55
C SER A 777 23.51 -24.72 24.03
N ILE A 778 23.06 -25.73 23.28
CA ILE A 778 22.07 -26.71 23.69
C ILE A 778 22.87 -27.90 24.26
N LEU A 779 22.80 -28.14 25.58
CA LEU A 779 22.64 -29.45 26.24
C LEU A 779 22.91 -29.37 27.76
N SER A 780 21.93 -29.87 28.52
CA SER A 780 22.03 -30.57 29.82
C SER A 780 22.31 -29.82 31.14
N GLN A 781 21.29 -29.92 32.02
CA GLN A 781 21.29 -30.07 33.48
C GLN A 781 21.65 -28.91 34.46
N ARG A 782 20.57 -28.36 35.05
CA ARG A 782 20.31 -28.03 36.49
C ARG A 782 21.15 -26.94 37.21
N PRO A 783 20.62 -26.37 38.31
CA PRO A 783 20.61 -24.92 38.53
C PRO A 783 21.64 -24.44 39.55
N HIS A 784 22.32 -23.33 39.23
CA HIS A 784 22.80 -22.39 40.24
C HIS A 784 22.54 -20.96 39.77
N ARG A 785 21.90 -20.18 40.66
CA ARG A 785 21.50 -18.78 40.46
C ARG A 785 22.69 -17.90 40.08
N PRO A 786 22.47 -16.93 39.17
CA PRO A 786 22.88 -15.56 39.47
C PRO A 786 21.71 -14.56 39.29
N LEU A 787 21.54 -13.74 40.34
CA LEU A 787 20.84 -12.46 40.49
C LEU A 787 19.78 -12.07 39.44
N LEU A 788 18.52 -12.26 39.84
CA LEU A 788 17.33 -11.68 39.20
C LEU A 788 17.37 -10.14 39.21
N LEU A 789 17.27 -9.53 38.03
CA LEU A 789 16.34 -8.42 37.82
C LEU A 789 15.08 -9.04 37.24
N SER A 790 14.01 -9.13 38.03
CA SER A 790 12.74 -9.72 37.63
C SER A 790 12.11 -8.90 36.50
N TRP A 791 12.04 -9.49 35.30
CA TRP A 791 11.19 -9.04 34.20
C TRP A 791 10.06 -10.05 34.07
N ASP A 792 8.88 -9.69 34.57
CA ASP A 792 7.72 -10.57 34.51
C ASP A 792 7.21 -10.70 33.07
N ARG A 793 6.95 -11.96 32.66
CA ARG A 793 6.37 -12.34 31.38
C ARG A 793 4.89 -12.59 31.59
N SER A 794 4.06 -11.58 31.38
CA SER A 794 2.71 -11.82 30.86
C SER A 794 2.15 -10.55 30.21
N HIS A 795 1.32 -10.77 29.19
CA HIS A 795 0.50 -9.79 28.45
C HIS A 795 1.14 -9.10 27.23
N SER A 796 0.65 -9.55 26.08
CA SER A 796 0.83 -8.95 24.75
C SER A 796 0.17 -7.57 24.64
N TYR A 797 0.63 -6.79 23.66
CA TYR A 797 0.18 -5.46 23.22
C TYR A 797 0.68 -4.24 24.00
N LYS A 798 1.47 -3.42 23.27
CA LYS A 798 1.82 -1.99 23.51
C LYS A 798 2.19 -1.58 24.94
N GLN A 799 3.49 -1.46 25.23
CA GLN A 799 3.97 -0.55 26.28
C GLN A 799 5.22 0.22 25.84
N ARG A 800 5.11 1.56 25.80
CA ARG A 800 6.26 2.46 25.95
C ARG A 800 6.65 2.41 27.42
N TYR A 801 7.77 1.79 27.75
CA TYR A 801 8.31 1.86 29.11
C TYR A 801 8.91 3.24 29.34
N ALA A 802 8.26 4.03 30.19
CA ALA A 802 8.86 5.20 30.83
C ALA A 802 9.46 4.71 32.15
N LEU A 803 10.78 4.65 32.25
CA LEU A 803 11.48 4.36 33.50
C LEU A 803 11.66 5.66 34.28
N ASP A 804 11.20 5.67 35.53
CA ASP A 804 11.47 6.74 36.49
C ASP A 804 12.90 6.58 37.00
N ALA A 805 13.70 7.65 37.00
CA ALA A 805 15.12 7.58 37.39
C ALA A 805 15.32 7.21 38.87
N THR A 806 14.25 7.20 39.66
CA THR A 806 14.19 6.82 41.07
C THR A 806 14.22 5.30 41.31
N GLU A 807 13.77 4.47 40.37
CA GLU A 807 13.87 2.99 40.49
C GLU A 807 15.28 2.46 40.28
N ILE A 808 16.24 3.33 39.93
CA ILE A 808 17.66 2.98 39.73
C ILE A 808 18.51 3.29 40.98
N TYR A 809 17.94 3.95 42.00
CA TYR A 809 18.64 4.30 43.24
C TYR A 809 18.44 3.30 44.40
N HIS A 810 17.82 2.15 44.16
CA HIS A 810 17.72 1.04 45.12
C HIS A 810 18.26 -0.27 44.56
#